data_AF-A0A2A5BCD4-F1
#
_entry.id   AF-A0A2A5BCD4-F1
#
_cell.length_a   1.000
_cell.length_b   1.000
_cell.length_c   1.000
_cell.angle_alpha   90.00
_cell.angle_beta   90.00
_cell.angle_gamma   90.00
#
_symmetry.space_group_name_H-M   'P 1'
#
loop_
_entity.id
_entity.type
_entity.pdbx_description
1 polymer ?
#
loop_
_entity_poly.entity_id
_entity_poly.type
_entity_poly.pdbx_seq_one_letter_code
_entity_poly.pdbx_strand_id
1 'polypeptide(L)'
;MQDVFAFEYSGVNISLDPSEYSNSERPEVVSSDNVIISPIGSEDDKKIVLELLPMVSVERACNLQDCMRIGRSLHVCYDGSVEGLSKWVDFVSNDDILDEEDCNMEWRHMFDSKSMGLRNIGYYAELDSPLEYDEWNNIRFCKQLELALGLAHTDVARLVWLTCWTSYLCTRIDGNGWYYYDGNKWVTMDKGVKLRKYVSNEFRSLLERKRTNLSRQLEGPGTPSKKLGERALDNISALICKLGITAYKTCVVKELAEFFYDETFMERLDTNMHYTGLSNGVIEICKGEAFIRIGMPGDYISKSTNIRMPSDITYESGPVVECMTWFKKCFCDNELVRYFLRMSASLLMGGNQDKLIMFFLGAKGDNSKTTIKKLFEKSFGDYCATFNPNLFTKEMSNSGPSPELEKGKGTKVAFINEPSPDSPWGSSLIKTISGGDRYFARKNRDDGGYIESSFMLIILANMIPPMSPEDAVKNRLKSLPFDSTFVNDPPESEEERWERRIFKGEKNFSNRFNVLAPYFLWIIASMYTSYHKHGLKEPTQVIESTKQYWSDNDIYEIYIRQCLHRVTIDDTDEIDTNIKLLVVDAYTKFTQWMTSYSSHIRVPSRSVFINEMKKKYRLGNPIRDEWVGFTIKCEI
;
A
#
# COMPACT_ATOMS: atom_id res chain seq x y z
N MET A 1 -5.67 26.21 -22.12
CA MET A 1 -5.58 24.81 -21.65
C MET A 1 -4.26 24.18 -22.12
N GLN A 2 -3.14 24.91 -22.06
CA GLN A 2 -1.90 24.55 -22.74
C GLN A 2 -0.59 24.85 -21.98
N ASP A 3 -0.64 25.26 -20.71
CA ASP A 3 0.58 25.67 -19.95
C ASP A 3 0.89 24.79 -18.73
N VAL A 4 0.52 23.50 -18.73
CA VAL A 4 0.77 22.60 -17.58
C VAL A 4 1.70 21.42 -17.92
N PHE A 5 1.99 21.16 -19.19
CA PHE A 5 2.75 19.97 -19.59
C PHE A 5 3.75 20.30 -20.70
N ALA A 6 4.96 20.68 -20.31
CA ALA A 6 6.12 20.66 -21.19
C ALA A 6 7.32 20.24 -20.36
N PHE A 7 7.85 19.03 -20.60
CA PHE A 7 9.28 18.68 -20.62
C PHE A 7 9.45 17.23 -21.11
N GLU A 8 9.90 17.14 -22.37
CA GLU A 8 10.82 16.20 -23.04
C GLU A 8 10.82 14.69 -22.74
N TYR A 9 10.59 13.88 -23.79
CA TYR A 9 11.11 12.52 -23.94
C TYR A 9 11.58 12.30 -25.39
N SER A 10 12.85 11.91 -25.53
CA SER A 10 13.49 11.46 -26.76
C SER A 10 13.28 9.96 -26.96
N GLY A 11 12.79 9.57 -28.14
CA GLY A 11 12.55 8.18 -28.53
C GLY A 11 13.81 7.45 -28.97
N VAL A 12 13.78 6.12 -28.86
CA VAL A 12 14.76 5.21 -29.44
C VAL A 12 13.99 4.12 -30.20
N ASN A 13 14.22 4.08 -31.52
CA ASN A 13 13.87 2.99 -32.43
C ASN A 13 15.05 2.03 -32.50
N ILE A 14 14.82 0.72 -32.39
CA ILE A 14 15.85 -0.29 -32.74
C ILE A 14 15.22 -1.38 -33.59
N SER A 15 15.79 -1.55 -34.78
CA SER A 15 15.57 -2.65 -35.73
C SER A 15 16.46 -3.84 -35.36
N LEU A 16 15.91 -5.05 -35.38
CA LEU A 16 16.64 -6.30 -35.13
C LEU A 16 17.09 -6.93 -36.47
N ASP A 17 18.38 -7.24 -36.57
CA ASP A 17 18.97 -8.09 -37.63
C ASP A 17 19.42 -9.42 -36.99
N PRO A 18 18.92 -10.59 -37.44
CA PRO A 18 19.20 -11.87 -36.81
C PRO A 18 20.23 -12.68 -37.61
N SER A 19 21.51 -12.54 -37.27
CA SER A 19 22.49 -13.61 -37.53
C SER A 19 23.72 -13.41 -36.66
N GLU A 20 23.86 -14.21 -35.60
CA GLU A 20 25.15 -14.76 -35.15
C GLU A 20 25.00 -15.63 -33.90
N TYR A 21 25.96 -16.56 -33.77
CA TYR A 21 26.26 -17.48 -32.67
C TYR A 21 25.63 -18.88 -32.67
N SER A 22 26.45 -19.77 -33.22
CA SER A 22 26.46 -21.21 -33.04
C SER A 22 27.49 -21.62 -31.96
N ASN A 23 27.22 -22.78 -31.36
CA ASN A 23 28.12 -23.77 -30.73
C ASN A 23 28.57 -23.67 -29.27
N SER A 24 28.63 -24.90 -28.71
CA SER A 24 29.36 -25.42 -27.53
C SER A 24 28.70 -25.15 -26.17
N GLU A 25 28.60 -26.07 -25.20
CA GLU A 25 29.10 -27.43 -24.99
C GLU A 25 28.27 -28.04 -23.83
N ARG A 26 28.07 -29.38 -23.78
CA ARG A 26 27.32 -30.06 -22.71
C ARG A 26 28.21 -30.32 -21.47
N PRO A 27 27.75 -30.06 -20.23
CA PRO A 27 28.41 -30.57 -19.03
C PRO A 27 27.75 -31.84 -18.46
N GLU A 28 28.59 -32.58 -17.74
CA GLU A 28 28.45 -33.96 -17.27
C GLU A 28 27.45 -34.19 -16.12
N VAL A 29 27.05 -35.46 -16.00
CA VAL A 29 26.12 -35.99 -14.99
C VAL A 29 26.81 -36.14 -13.63
N VAL A 30 26.33 -35.43 -12.61
CA VAL A 30 26.73 -35.64 -11.20
C VAL A 30 25.59 -36.35 -10.44
N SER A 31 26.00 -37.35 -9.66
CA SER A 31 25.20 -38.32 -8.92
C SER A 31 24.31 -37.72 -7.82
N SER A 32 23.21 -38.43 -7.57
CA SER A 32 22.11 -38.16 -6.65
C SER A 32 22.45 -38.39 -5.18
N ASP A 33 22.19 -37.37 -4.34
CA ASP A 33 21.91 -37.54 -2.92
C ASP A 33 20.56 -36.92 -2.56
N ASN A 34 19.92 -37.51 -1.55
CA ASN A 34 18.53 -37.33 -1.15
C ASN A 34 18.18 -35.88 -0.76
N VAL A 35 17.27 -35.26 -1.52
CA VAL A 35 16.79 -33.89 -1.31
C VAL A 35 15.67 -33.88 -0.25
N ILE A 36 16.04 -33.65 1.01
CA ILE A 36 15.12 -33.26 2.08
C ILE A 36 15.16 -31.73 2.16
N ILE A 37 14.14 -31.04 1.62
CA ILE A 37 14.09 -29.58 1.75
C ILE A 37 13.34 -29.19 3.02
N SER A 38 14.06 -28.38 3.79
CA SER A 38 13.73 -27.62 5.00
C SER A 38 13.20 -26.22 4.62
N PRO A 39 12.91 -25.30 5.57
CA PRO A 39 12.39 -23.96 5.28
C PRO A 39 13.32 -23.13 4.39
N ILE A 40 12.76 -22.11 3.74
CA ILE A 40 13.44 -21.12 2.88
C ILE A 40 14.76 -20.64 3.51
N GLY A 41 15.87 -20.72 2.76
CA GLY A 41 17.24 -20.42 3.22
C GLY A 41 18.15 -21.66 3.35
N SER A 42 17.82 -22.77 2.68
CA SER A 42 18.61 -24.01 2.75
C SER A 42 19.73 -24.08 1.69
N GLU A 43 20.72 -24.95 1.90
CA GLU A 43 21.78 -25.24 0.91
C GLU A 43 21.19 -25.70 -0.45
N ASP A 44 20.01 -26.33 -0.43
CA ASP A 44 19.25 -26.72 -1.61
C ASP A 44 18.65 -25.51 -2.37
N ASP A 45 18.25 -24.44 -1.67
CA ASP A 45 17.68 -23.26 -2.31
C ASP A 45 18.72 -22.50 -3.15
N LYS A 46 19.95 -22.37 -2.63
CA LYS A 46 21.06 -21.77 -3.37
C LYS A 46 21.34 -22.52 -4.66
N LYS A 47 21.34 -23.86 -4.60
CA LYS A 47 21.51 -24.71 -5.78
C LYS A 47 20.40 -24.50 -6.81
N ILE A 48 19.15 -24.45 -6.38
CA ILE A 48 18.02 -24.19 -7.28
C ILE A 48 18.15 -22.78 -7.90
N VAL A 49 18.56 -21.77 -7.13
CA VAL A 49 18.79 -20.43 -7.68
C VAL A 49 19.88 -20.43 -8.74
N LEU A 50 20.98 -21.17 -8.55
CA LEU A 50 22.05 -21.28 -9.56
C LEU A 50 21.55 -21.90 -10.87
N GLU A 51 20.59 -22.82 -10.81
CA GLU A 51 19.98 -23.45 -11.98
C GLU A 51 18.97 -22.52 -12.68
N LEU A 52 18.25 -21.68 -11.91
CA LEU A 52 17.17 -20.83 -12.42
C LEU A 52 17.61 -19.42 -12.83
N LEU A 53 18.61 -18.84 -12.18
CA LEU A 53 19.05 -17.46 -12.45
C LEU A 53 19.47 -17.26 -13.92
N PRO A 54 20.15 -18.22 -14.60
CA PRO A 54 20.45 -18.10 -16.03
C PRO A 54 19.22 -18.06 -16.94
N MET A 55 18.07 -18.53 -16.46
CA MET A 55 16.78 -18.50 -17.19
C MET A 55 16.04 -17.17 -16.99
N VAL A 56 16.55 -16.26 -16.16
CA VAL A 56 15.98 -14.93 -15.96
C VAL A 56 16.55 -14.00 -17.03
N SER A 57 15.69 -13.29 -17.76
CA SER A 57 16.09 -12.44 -18.88
C SER A 57 17.05 -11.34 -18.44
N VAL A 58 18.14 -11.16 -19.18
CA VAL A 58 19.10 -10.06 -18.98
C VAL A 58 18.46 -8.69 -19.25
N GLU A 59 17.37 -8.61 -20.03
CA GLU A 59 16.62 -7.35 -20.23
C GLU A 59 16.03 -6.81 -18.92
N ARG A 60 15.83 -7.68 -17.91
CA ARG A 60 15.43 -7.25 -16.57
C ARG A 60 16.54 -6.48 -15.86
N ALA A 61 17.81 -6.66 -16.24
CA ALA A 61 18.92 -5.83 -15.79
C ALA A 61 18.83 -4.39 -16.34
N CYS A 62 18.18 -4.21 -17.50
CA CYS A 62 17.89 -2.90 -18.09
C CYS A 62 16.70 -2.18 -17.42
N ASN A 63 16.11 -2.77 -16.38
CA ASN A 63 15.05 -2.14 -15.61
C ASN A 63 15.42 -2.12 -14.13
N LEU A 64 15.75 -0.93 -13.63
CA LEU A 64 16.13 -0.72 -12.23
C LEU A 64 15.22 -1.43 -11.21
N GLN A 65 13.91 -1.50 -11.48
CA GLN A 65 12.96 -2.12 -10.56
C GLN A 65 13.10 -3.63 -10.51
N ASP A 66 13.24 -4.25 -11.67
CA ASP A 66 13.45 -5.68 -11.77
C ASP A 66 14.84 -6.04 -11.21
N CYS A 67 15.88 -5.22 -11.46
CA CYS A 67 17.18 -5.34 -10.79
C CYS A 67 17.05 -5.36 -9.27
N MET A 68 16.38 -4.36 -8.70
CA MET A 68 16.20 -4.25 -7.25
C MET A 68 15.41 -5.43 -6.68
N ARG A 69 14.42 -5.96 -7.40
CA ARG A 69 13.65 -7.15 -6.96
C ARG A 69 14.46 -8.44 -7.07
N ILE A 70 15.26 -8.61 -8.11
CA ILE A 70 16.19 -9.73 -8.25
C ILE A 70 17.24 -9.67 -7.14
N GLY A 71 17.84 -8.50 -6.91
CA GLY A 71 18.78 -8.25 -5.80
C GLY A 71 18.19 -8.62 -4.45
N ARG A 72 16.97 -8.13 -4.12
CA ARG A 72 16.27 -8.53 -2.89
C ARG A 72 16.01 -10.03 -2.81
N SER A 73 15.64 -10.66 -3.92
CA SER A 73 15.37 -12.09 -3.96
C SER A 73 16.64 -12.91 -3.72
N LEU A 74 17.77 -12.50 -4.31
CA LEU A 74 19.09 -13.07 -4.05
C LEU A 74 19.55 -12.81 -2.61
N HIS A 75 19.30 -11.62 -2.06
CA HIS A 75 19.61 -11.31 -0.67
C HIS A 75 18.90 -12.28 0.29
N VAL A 76 17.64 -12.64 0.02
CA VAL A 76 16.94 -13.67 0.81
C VAL A 76 17.59 -15.03 0.62
N CYS A 77 17.77 -15.49 -0.62
CA CYS A 77 18.26 -16.83 -0.91
C CYS A 77 19.68 -17.10 -0.40
N TYR A 78 20.48 -16.05 -0.22
CA TYR A 78 21.87 -16.12 0.21
C TYR A 78 22.10 -15.52 1.61
N ASP A 79 21.05 -15.28 2.38
CA ASP A 79 21.10 -14.73 3.75
C ASP A 79 21.94 -13.44 3.85
N GLY A 80 21.86 -12.58 2.83
CA GLY A 80 22.62 -11.33 2.74
C GLY A 80 24.13 -11.50 2.58
N SER A 81 24.62 -12.72 2.29
CA SER A 81 26.04 -12.99 2.16
C SER A 81 26.68 -12.33 0.94
N VAL A 82 28.02 -12.21 0.97
CA VAL A 82 28.83 -11.68 -0.14
C VAL A 82 28.69 -12.54 -1.40
N GLU A 83 28.45 -13.84 -1.25
CA GLU A 83 28.16 -14.75 -2.37
C GLU A 83 26.92 -14.29 -3.15
N GLY A 84 25.83 -13.98 -2.44
CA GLY A 84 24.60 -13.46 -3.05
C GLY A 84 24.79 -12.11 -3.72
N LEU A 85 25.57 -11.21 -3.10
CA LEU A 85 25.91 -9.92 -3.68
C LEU A 85 26.67 -10.11 -4.99
N SER A 86 27.67 -11.00 -5.01
CA SER A 86 28.42 -11.31 -6.24
C SER A 86 27.49 -11.80 -7.35
N LYS A 87 26.50 -12.66 -7.05
CA LYS A 87 25.52 -13.10 -8.05
C LYS A 87 24.64 -11.96 -8.57
N TRP A 88 24.31 -11.00 -7.72
CA TRP A 88 23.54 -9.85 -8.16
C TRP A 88 24.38 -8.91 -9.03
N VAL A 89 25.63 -8.63 -8.64
CA VAL A 89 26.59 -7.85 -9.43
C VAL A 89 26.80 -8.51 -10.79
N ASP A 90 27.06 -9.81 -10.85
CA ASP A 90 27.22 -10.57 -12.11
C ASP A 90 25.99 -10.43 -13.02
N PHE A 91 24.78 -10.45 -12.44
CA PHE A 91 23.54 -10.29 -13.19
C PHE A 91 23.37 -8.88 -13.77
N VAL A 92 23.69 -7.83 -13.00
CA VAL A 92 23.55 -6.44 -13.46
C VAL A 92 24.73 -5.95 -14.30
N SER A 93 25.88 -6.63 -14.26
CA SER A 93 27.11 -6.25 -14.99
C SER A 93 26.95 -6.13 -16.51
N ASN A 94 25.81 -6.57 -17.05
CA ASN A 94 25.46 -6.43 -18.46
C ASN A 94 24.80 -5.07 -18.81
N ASP A 95 24.57 -4.19 -17.84
CA ASP A 95 23.84 -2.92 -18.02
C ASP A 95 24.42 -1.77 -17.15
N ASP A 96 24.25 -0.52 -17.59
CA ASP A 96 24.79 0.70 -16.94
C ASP A 96 23.86 1.28 -15.84
N ILE A 97 22.72 0.66 -15.52
CA ILE A 97 21.73 1.20 -14.56
C ILE A 97 22.18 1.14 -13.09
N LEU A 98 22.92 0.11 -12.70
CA LEU A 98 23.49 -0.03 -11.35
C LEU A 98 24.93 -0.50 -11.49
N ASP A 99 25.86 0.26 -10.92
CA ASP A 99 27.24 -0.20 -10.81
C ASP A 99 27.45 -1.07 -9.54
N GLU A 100 28.68 -1.58 -9.37
CA GLU A 100 29.03 -2.40 -8.21
C GLU A 100 28.91 -1.63 -6.89
N GLU A 101 29.18 -0.32 -6.88
CA GLU A 101 29.11 0.52 -5.68
C GLU A 101 27.65 0.75 -5.27
N ASP A 102 26.78 1.03 -6.25
CA ASP A 102 25.33 1.10 -6.08
C ASP A 102 24.78 -0.22 -5.52
N CYS A 103 25.17 -1.37 -6.10
CA CYS A 103 24.76 -2.68 -5.62
C CYS A 103 25.21 -2.92 -4.17
N ASN A 104 26.46 -2.59 -3.84
CA ASN A 104 26.98 -2.71 -2.48
C ASN A 104 26.19 -1.84 -1.48
N MET A 105 25.86 -0.61 -1.87
CA MET A 105 25.09 0.32 -1.04
C MET A 105 23.69 -0.21 -0.79
N GLU A 106 22.97 -0.55 -1.85
CA GLU A 106 21.60 -1.06 -1.78
C GLU A 106 21.55 -2.39 -1.02
N TRP A 107 22.48 -3.33 -1.28
CA TRP A 107 22.55 -4.63 -0.60
C TRP A 107 22.65 -4.50 0.91
N ARG A 108 23.48 -3.56 1.39
CA ARG A 108 23.57 -3.25 2.83
C ARG A 108 22.22 -2.79 3.36
N HIS A 109 21.43 -2.04 2.61
CA HIS A 109 20.13 -1.54 3.05
C HIS A 109 18.98 -2.57 2.94
N MET A 110 19.19 -3.77 2.37
CA MET A 110 18.16 -4.82 2.20
C MET A 110 17.86 -5.65 3.48
N PHE A 111 18.06 -5.05 4.66
CA PHE A 111 17.98 -5.68 6.00
C PHE A 111 16.65 -6.37 6.36
N ASP A 112 15.56 -6.14 5.60
CA ASP A 112 14.22 -6.66 5.90
C ASP A 112 13.61 -7.46 4.74
N SER A 113 14.45 -8.11 3.92
CA SER A 113 13.96 -8.98 2.85
C SER A 113 13.55 -10.35 3.40
N LYS A 114 12.52 -10.40 4.26
CA LYS A 114 11.81 -11.66 4.52
C LYS A 114 10.97 -12.08 3.29
N SER A 115 11.37 -11.82 2.04
CA SER A 115 10.51 -12.06 0.85
C SER A 115 10.59 -13.52 0.35
N MET A 116 9.77 -13.93 -0.65
CA MET A 116 9.86 -15.28 -1.23
C MET A 116 10.98 -15.32 -2.28
N GLY A 117 12.24 -15.18 -1.86
CA GLY A 117 13.37 -15.03 -2.78
C GLY A 117 13.39 -16.10 -3.88
N LEU A 118 13.37 -17.38 -3.49
CA LEU A 118 13.43 -18.49 -4.44
C LEU A 118 12.20 -18.54 -5.36
N ARG A 119 11.00 -18.26 -4.85
CA ARG A 119 9.78 -18.29 -5.67
C ARG A 119 9.73 -17.16 -6.68
N ASN A 120 10.28 -16.00 -6.35
CA ASN A 120 10.39 -14.89 -7.29
C ASN A 120 11.33 -15.22 -8.45
N ILE A 121 12.51 -15.77 -8.16
CA ILE A 121 13.45 -16.22 -9.19
C ILE A 121 12.81 -17.31 -10.06
N GLY A 122 12.16 -18.31 -9.44
CA GLY A 122 11.45 -19.36 -10.19
C GLY A 122 10.28 -18.84 -11.03
N TYR A 123 9.57 -17.83 -10.55
CA TYR A 123 8.50 -17.19 -11.29
C TYR A 123 9.03 -16.39 -12.50
N TYR A 124 10.15 -15.68 -12.35
CA TYR A 124 10.79 -15.00 -13.47
C TYR A 124 11.33 -15.99 -14.50
N ALA A 125 12.01 -17.05 -14.08
CA ALA A 125 12.49 -18.10 -14.97
C ALA A 125 11.34 -18.75 -15.78
N GLU A 126 10.19 -19.00 -15.13
CA GLU A 126 8.99 -19.54 -15.79
C GLU A 126 8.43 -18.57 -16.85
N LEU A 127 8.49 -17.26 -16.61
CA LEU A 127 7.98 -16.24 -17.54
C LEU A 127 8.95 -15.94 -18.69
N ASP A 128 10.24 -15.84 -18.40
CA ASP A 128 11.26 -15.35 -19.33
C ASP A 128 11.76 -16.45 -20.26
N SER A 129 11.96 -17.67 -19.72
CA SER A 129 12.48 -18.82 -20.46
C SER A 129 11.59 -20.07 -20.25
N PRO A 130 10.32 -20.03 -20.69
CA PRO A 130 9.34 -21.08 -20.41
C PRO A 130 9.77 -22.47 -20.89
N LEU A 131 10.48 -22.57 -22.02
CA LEU A 131 10.95 -23.85 -22.56
C LEU A 131 12.07 -24.46 -21.72
N GLU A 132 13.07 -23.66 -21.32
CA GLU A 132 14.19 -24.12 -20.49
C GLU A 132 13.71 -24.46 -19.08
N TYR A 133 12.81 -23.65 -18.53
CA TYR A 133 12.15 -23.91 -17.26
C TYR A 133 11.37 -25.23 -17.30
N ASP A 134 10.60 -25.47 -18.37
CA ASP A 134 9.86 -26.71 -18.54
C ASP A 134 10.79 -27.93 -18.64
N GLU A 135 11.92 -27.82 -19.33
CA GLU A 135 12.92 -28.89 -19.41
C GLU A 135 13.56 -29.17 -18.04
N TRP A 136 14.01 -28.13 -17.36
CA TRP A 136 14.56 -28.19 -16.01
C TRP A 136 13.59 -28.85 -15.02
N ASN A 137 12.34 -28.39 -14.99
CA ASN A 137 11.33 -28.93 -14.09
C ASN A 137 10.95 -30.36 -14.49
N ASN A 138 10.95 -30.69 -15.77
CA ASN A 138 10.66 -32.04 -16.26
C ASN A 138 11.69 -33.07 -15.78
N ILE A 139 12.98 -32.71 -15.71
CA ILE A 139 14.02 -33.61 -15.17
C ILE A 139 13.73 -33.94 -13.70
N ARG A 140 13.41 -32.92 -12.89
CA ARG A 140 13.05 -33.07 -11.47
C ARG A 140 11.78 -33.89 -11.31
N PHE A 141 10.76 -33.58 -12.12
CA PHE A 141 9.49 -34.29 -12.16
C PHE A 141 9.67 -35.78 -12.46
N CYS A 142 10.46 -36.15 -13.47
CA CYS A 142 10.69 -37.55 -13.83
C CYS A 142 11.38 -38.33 -12.71
N LYS A 143 12.41 -37.76 -12.08
CA LYS A 143 13.08 -38.37 -10.92
C LYS A 143 12.10 -38.60 -9.75
N GLN A 144 11.27 -37.59 -9.44
CA GLN A 144 10.28 -37.70 -8.38
C GLN A 144 9.12 -38.65 -8.74
N LEU A 145 8.78 -38.76 -10.03
CA LEU A 145 7.75 -39.67 -10.50
C LEU A 145 8.12 -41.12 -10.18
N GLU A 146 9.38 -41.52 -10.43
CA GLU A 146 9.87 -42.87 -10.12
C GLU A 146 9.65 -43.25 -8.65
N LEU A 147 9.89 -42.32 -7.72
CA LEU A 147 9.62 -42.51 -6.29
C LEU A 147 8.10 -42.59 -6.02
N ALA A 148 7.33 -41.68 -6.61
CA ALA A 148 5.88 -41.60 -6.43
C ALA A 148 5.12 -42.82 -6.98
N LEU A 149 5.73 -43.63 -7.87
CA LEU A 149 5.17 -44.92 -8.31
C LEU A 149 5.06 -45.93 -7.16
N GLY A 150 5.76 -45.72 -6.05
CA GLY A 150 5.56 -46.46 -4.79
C GLY A 150 4.23 -46.15 -4.08
N LEU A 151 3.48 -45.14 -4.55
CA LEU A 151 2.16 -44.72 -4.03
C LEU A 151 2.16 -44.25 -2.56
N ALA A 152 3.33 -43.95 -1.98
CA ALA A 152 3.40 -43.28 -0.69
C ALA A 152 2.82 -41.86 -0.82
N HIS A 153 2.01 -41.44 0.15
CA HIS A 153 1.32 -40.14 0.08
C HIS A 153 2.32 -38.97 0.03
N THR A 154 3.44 -39.08 0.75
CA THR A 154 4.53 -38.08 0.80
C THR A 154 5.20 -37.90 -0.56
N ASP A 155 5.55 -38.99 -1.24
CA ASP A 155 6.23 -38.95 -2.54
C ASP A 155 5.31 -38.42 -3.64
N VAL A 156 4.03 -38.79 -3.59
CA VAL A 156 2.99 -38.26 -4.49
C VAL A 156 2.72 -36.79 -4.20
N ALA A 157 2.68 -36.37 -2.94
CA ALA A 157 2.55 -34.97 -2.56
C ALA A 157 3.74 -34.15 -3.07
N ARG A 158 4.97 -34.62 -2.89
CA ARG A 158 6.17 -33.97 -3.45
C ARG A 158 6.12 -33.85 -4.97
N LEU A 159 5.63 -34.88 -5.66
CA LEU A 159 5.42 -34.84 -7.11
C LEU A 159 4.40 -33.77 -7.52
N VAL A 160 3.27 -33.66 -6.81
CA VAL A 160 2.27 -32.61 -7.04
C VAL A 160 2.84 -31.22 -6.75
N TRP A 161 3.62 -31.08 -5.68
CA TRP A 161 4.23 -29.83 -5.29
C TRP A 161 5.13 -29.28 -6.41
N LEU A 162 5.98 -30.10 -7.03
CA LEU A 162 6.85 -29.68 -8.15
C LEU A 162 6.10 -29.03 -9.33
N THR A 163 4.82 -29.35 -9.52
CA THR A 163 4.01 -28.81 -10.63
C THR A 163 3.23 -27.56 -10.27
N CYS A 164 3.24 -27.14 -9.00
CA CYS A 164 2.47 -25.98 -8.53
C CYS A 164 3.13 -25.24 -7.34
N TRP A 165 4.44 -25.40 -7.15
CA TRP A 165 5.19 -24.89 -6.00
C TRP A 165 5.21 -23.36 -5.91
N THR A 166 4.94 -22.63 -7.00
CA THR A 166 4.80 -21.16 -7.03
C THR A 166 3.38 -20.68 -6.77
N SER A 167 2.37 -21.55 -6.93
CA SER A 167 0.95 -21.14 -7.01
C SER A 167 0.15 -21.31 -5.72
N TYR A 168 0.64 -22.08 -4.74
CA TYR A 168 -0.06 -22.37 -3.49
C TYR A 168 0.82 -22.10 -2.27
N LEU A 169 0.15 -21.84 -1.14
CA LEU A 169 0.78 -21.63 0.17
C LEU A 169 -0.16 -22.10 1.30
N CYS A 170 0.42 -22.53 2.41
CA CYS A 170 -0.28 -22.96 3.61
C CYS A 170 0.28 -22.24 4.85
N THR A 171 -0.57 -21.68 5.69
CA THR A 171 -0.17 -21.02 6.95
C THR A 171 -0.58 -21.82 8.19
N ARG A 172 -1.47 -22.79 8.04
CA ARG A 172 -2.02 -23.62 9.13
C ARG A 172 -2.32 -25.02 8.61
N ILE A 173 -1.75 -26.02 9.29
CA ILE A 173 -1.88 -27.43 8.92
C ILE A 173 -3.28 -27.99 9.27
N ASP A 174 -4.07 -27.27 10.06
CA ASP A 174 -5.45 -27.64 10.43
C ASP A 174 -6.47 -27.56 9.27
N GLY A 175 -6.03 -27.11 8.09
CA GLY A 175 -6.82 -27.06 6.86
C GLY A 175 -7.49 -25.72 6.57
N ASN A 176 -7.41 -24.73 7.45
CA ASN A 176 -8.00 -23.40 7.24
C ASN A 176 -6.98 -22.30 6.86
N GLY A 177 -5.74 -22.68 6.57
CA GLY A 177 -4.65 -21.76 6.22
C GLY A 177 -4.22 -21.76 4.75
N TRP A 178 -5.06 -22.22 3.82
CA TRP A 178 -4.68 -22.35 2.41
C TRP A 178 -4.85 -21.05 1.62
N TYR A 179 -3.89 -20.77 0.76
CA TYR A 179 -3.89 -19.67 -0.21
C TYR A 179 -3.54 -20.18 -1.60
N TYR A 180 -4.11 -19.55 -2.64
CA TYR A 180 -3.59 -19.65 -4.00
C TYR A 180 -3.25 -18.29 -4.56
N TYR A 181 -2.21 -18.25 -5.37
CA TYR A 181 -1.88 -17.12 -6.19
C TYR A 181 -2.74 -17.14 -7.46
N ASP A 182 -3.48 -16.08 -7.73
CA ASP A 182 -4.41 -16.01 -8.88
C ASP A 182 -3.77 -15.48 -10.17
N GLY A 183 -2.46 -15.23 -10.14
CA GLY A 183 -1.71 -14.53 -11.19
C GLY A 183 -1.40 -13.08 -10.82
N ASN A 184 -2.02 -12.54 -9.77
CA ASN A 184 -1.77 -11.18 -9.31
C ASN A 184 -1.71 -11.03 -7.78
N LYS A 185 -2.53 -11.77 -7.05
CA LYS A 185 -2.63 -11.70 -5.60
C LYS A 185 -2.90 -13.07 -4.97
N TRP A 186 -2.64 -13.15 -3.67
CA TRP A 186 -2.99 -14.29 -2.84
C TRP A 186 -4.46 -14.24 -2.45
N VAL A 187 -5.15 -15.35 -2.66
CA VAL A 187 -6.57 -15.50 -2.34
C VAL A 187 -6.73 -16.67 -1.38
N THR A 188 -7.51 -16.45 -0.31
CA THR A 188 -7.81 -17.47 0.69
C THR A 188 -8.62 -18.62 0.08
N MET A 189 -8.38 -19.83 0.59
CA MET A 189 -9.05 -21.05 0.17
C MET A 189 -9.59 -21.82 1.36
N ASP A 190 -10.87 -22.14 1.33
CA ASP A 190 -11.44 -23.10 2.26
C ASP A 190 -10.90 -24.50 1.96
N LYS A 191 -10.29 -25.15 2.97
CA LYS A 191 -9.87 -26.57 2.97
C LYS A 191 -9.13 -27.04 1.71
N GLY A 192 -8.32 -26.18 1.10
CA GLY A 192 -7.53 -26.57 -0.06
C GLY A 192 -8.36 -26.90 -1.31
N VAL A 193 -9.63 -26.47 -1.43
CA VAL A 193 -10.57 -26.96 -2.47
C VAL A 193 -10.03 -26.80 -3.89
N LYS A 194 -9.38 -25.68 -4.23
CA LYS A 194 -8.77 -25.45 -5.55
C LYS A 194 -7.59 -26.39 -5.81
N LEU A 195 -6.71 -26.60 -4.84
CA LEU A 195 -5.61 -27.57 -4.92
C LEU A 195 -6.15 -29.00 -5.09
N ARG A 196 -7.23 -29.34 -4.37
CA ARG A 196 -7.89 -30.65 -4.50
C ARG A 196 -8.51 -30.85 -5.89
N LYS A 197 -9.03 -29.81 -6.53
CA LYS A 197 -9.46 -29.84 -7.94
C LYS A 197 -8.27 -29.99 -8.88
N TYR A 198 -7.20 -29.23 -8.65
CA TYR A 198 -5.94 -29.33 -9.39
C TYR A 198 -5.40 -30.78 -9.44
N VAL A 199 -5.34 -31.43 -8.28
CA VAL A 199 -4.93 -32.84 -8.17
C VAL A 199 -5.89 -33.77 -8.94
N SER A 200 -7.18 -33.45 -8.96
CA SER A 200 -8.21 -34.31 -9.57
C SER A 200 -8.28 -34.20 -11.09
N ASN A 201 -7.90 -33.06 -11.67
CA ASN A 201 -8.07 -32.81 -13.09
C ASN A 201 -6.71 -32.53 -13.75
N GLU A 202 -6.11 -31.38 -13.50
CA GLU A 202 -4.91 -30.88 -14.17
C GLU A 202 -3.71 -31.82 -13.97
N PHE A 203 -3.43 -32.20 -12.72
CA PHE A 203 -2.32 -33.09 -12.41
C PHE A 203 -2.53 -34.51 -12.96
N ARG A 204 -3.76 -35.05 -12.88
CA ARG A 204 -4.08 -36.34 -13.51
C ARG A 204 -3.93 -36.29 -15.02
N SER A 205 -4.33 -35.20 -15.65
CA SER A 205 -4.17 -34.99 -17.11
C SER A 205 -2.69 -34.93 -17.52
N LEU A 206 -1.85 -34.32 -16.67
CA LEU A 206 -0.40 -34.34 -16.85
C LEU A 206 0.16 -35.77 -16.80
N LEU A 207 -0.23 -36.57 -15.80
CA LEU A 207 0.19 -37.97 -15.69
C LEU A 207 -0.29 -38.81 -16.88
N GLU A 208 -1.51 -38.58 -17.36
CA GLU A 208 -2.05 -39.24 -18.54
C GLU A 208 -1.25 -38.94 -19.81
N ARG A 209 -0.83 -37.67 -19.98
CA ARG A 209 0.05 -37.26 -21.08
C ARG A 209 1.42 -37.93 -20.97
N LYS A 210 1.99 -38.02 -19.77
CA LYS A 210 3.28 -38.72 -19.53
C LYS A 210 3.17 -40.21 -19.84
N ARG A 211 2.09 -40.87 -19.39
CA ARG A 211 1.80 -42.27 -19.71
C ARG A 211 1.70 -42.52 -21.21
N THR A 212 0.96 -41.66 -21.92
CA THR A 212 0.78 -41.77 -23.37
C THR A 212 2.11 -41.61 -24.11
N ASN A 213 2.95 -40.66 -23.69
CA ASN A 213 4.27 -40.46 -24.29
C ASN A 213 5.20 -41.66 -24.05
N LEU A 214 5.20 -42.23 -22.84
CA LEU A 214 5.97 -43.43 -22.52
C LEU A 214 5.50 -44.64 -23.35
N SER A 215 4.18 -44.81 -23.53
CA SER A 215 3.63 -45.89 -24.38
C SER A 215 4.14 -45.79 -25.82
N ARG A 216 4.11 -44.59 -26.41
CA ARG A 216 4.65 -44.35 -27.77
C ARG A 216 6.14 -44.64 -27.88
N GLN A 217 6.92 -44.30 -26.84
CA GLN A 217 8.36 -44.58 -26.81
C GLN A 217 8.65 -46.09 -26.77
N LEU A 218 7.82 -46.88 -26.09
CA LEU A 218 7.96 -48.34 -26.00
C LEU A 218 7.53 -49.08 -27.28
N GLU A 219 6.72 -48.45 -28.12
CA GLU A 219 6.32 -48.97 -29.43
C GLU A 219 7.38 -48.72 -30.53
N GLY A 220 8.37 -47.87 -30.28
CA GLY A 220 9.44 -47.55 -31.23
C GLY A 220 10.52 -48.65 -31.37
N PRO A 221 11.17 -48.78 -32.55
CA PRO A 221 12.20 -49.79 -32.79
C PRO A 221 13.47 -49.53 -31.96
N GLY A 222 13.94 -50.54 -31.21
CA GLY A 222 15.24 -50.53 -30.53
C GLY A 222 15.26 -50.35 -29.00
N THR A 223 14.12 -50.47 -28.31
CA THR A 223 14.05 -50.27 -26.84
C THR A 223 14.63 -51.47 -26.04
N PRO A 224 15.70 -51.28 -25.22
CA PRO A 224 16.40 -52.38 -24.55
C PRO A 224 15.64 -53.04 -23.38
N SER A 225 14.50 -52.49 -22.93
CA SER A 225 13.80 -53.00 -21.74
C SER A 225 12.28 -52.80 -21.73
N LYS A 226 11.60 -53.48 -22.66
CA LYS A 226 10.14 -53.45 -22.80
C LYS A 226 9.39 -53.78 -21.50
N LYS A 227 9.87 -54.77 -20.73
CA LYS A 227 9.25 -55.22 -19.46
C LYS A 227 9.30 -54.17 -18.34
N LEU A 228 10.39 -53.39 -18.23
CA LEU A 228 10.49 -52.34 -17.22
C LEU A 228 9.58 -51.15 -17.58
N GLY A 229 9.50 -50.81 -18.87
CA GLY A 229 8.59 -49.78 -19.37
C GLY A 229 7.10 -50.14 -19.18
N GLU A 230 6.72 -51.38 -19.46
CA GLU A 230 5.36 -51.89 -19.22
C GLU A 230 4.96 -51.79 -17.74
N ARG A 231 5.85 -52.18 -16.82
CA ARG A 231 5.63 -52.01 -15.37
C ARG A 231 5.46 -50.55 -14.96
N ALA A 232 6.23 -49.64 -15.55
CA ALA A 232 6.09 -48.21 -15.29
C ALA A 232 4.71 -47.68 -15.76
N LEU A 233 4.21 -48.13 -16.92
CA LEU A 233 2.87 -47.78 -17.41
C LEU A 233 1.76 -48.26 -16.46
N ASP A 234 1.87 -49.48 -15.95
CA ASP A 234 0.92 -50.04 -14.97
C ASP A 234 0.93 -49.23 -13.66
N ASN A 235 2.12 -48.90 -13.16
CA ASN A 235 2.26 -48.11 -11.93
C ASN A 235 1.74 -46.67 -12.10
N ILE A 236 1.98 -46.02 -13.24
CA ILE A 236 1.42 -44.68 -13.53
C ILE A 236 -0.11 -44.78 -13.58
N SER A 237 -0.67 -45.83 -14.21
CA SER A 237 -2.12 -46.06 -14.25
C SER A 237 -2.70 -46.27 -12.85
N ALA A 238 -1.99 -47.03 -12.00
CA ALA A 238 -2.38 -47.23 -10.60
C ALA A 238 -2.38 -45.90 -9.82
N LEU A 239 -1.37 -45.06 -9.99
CA LEU A 239 -1.31 -43.73 -9.38
C LEU A 239 -2.49 -42.84 -9.83
N ILE A 240 -2.76 -42.78 -11.14
CA ILE A 240 -3.89 -42.02 -11.70
C ILE A 240 -5.22 -42.48 -11.10
N CYS A 241 -5.41 -43.80 -10.93
CA CYS A 241 -6.59 -44.36 -10.28
C CYS A 241 -6.68 -43.97 -8.80
N LYS A 242 -5.57 -44.07 -8.05
CA LYS A 242 -5.50 -43.68 -6.63
C LYS A 242 -5.85 -42.22 -6.40
N LEU A 243 -5.39 -41.31 -7.25
CA LEU A 243 -5.71 -39.88 -7.19
C LEU A 243 -7.20 -39.58 -7.43
N GLY A 244 -7.92 -40.51 -8.07
CA GLY A 244 -9.39 -40.46 -8.18
C GLY A 244 -10.12 -40.79 -6.86
N ILE A 245 -9.46 -41.45 -5.92
CA ILE A 245 -10.05 -41.88 -4.64
C ILE A 245 -10.02 -40.73 -3.63
N THR A 246 -11.19 -40.37 -3.10
CA THR A 246 -11.35 -39.27 -2.12
C THR A 246 -10.44 -39.42 -0.90
N ALA A 247 -10.38 -40.61 -0.28
CA ALA A 247 -9.58 -40.85 0.92
C ALA A 247 -8.08 -40.67 0.66
N TYR A 248 -7.57 -41.24 -0.44
CA TYR A 248 -6.17 -41.12 -0.83
C TYR A 248 -5.78 -39.66 -1.11
N LYS A 249 -6.61 -38.95 -1.88
CA LYS A 249 -6.41 -37.52 -2.15
C LYS A 249 -6.44 -36.65 -0.90
N THR A 250 -7.30 -36.98 0.07
CA THR A 250 -7.32 -36.26 1.35
C THR A 250 -5.99 -36.43 2.10
N CYS A 251 -5.39 -37.62 2.08
CA CYS A 251 -4.06 -37.83 2.66
C CYS A 251 -2.99 -37.04 1.89
N VAL A 252 -2.97 -37.12 0.55
CA VAL A 252 -2.02 -36.36 -0.28
C VAL A 252 -2.11 -34.85 -0.01
N VAL A 253 -3.32 -34.27 0.11
CA VAL A 253 -3.50 -32.84 0.41
C VAL A 253 -3.03 -32.48 1.82
N LYS A 254 -3.10 -33.40 2.78
CA LYS A 254 -2.53 -33.19 4.12
C LYS A 254 -1.00 -33.16 4.08
N GLU A 255 -0.37 -34.11 3.39
CA GLU A 255 1.09 -34.11 3.18
C GLU A 255 1.55 -32.85 2.44
N LEU A 256 0.79 -32.39 1.43
CA LEU A 256 1.04 -31.13 0.73
C LEU A 256 1.05 -29.91 1.64
N ALA A 257 0.32 -29.93 2.76
CA ALA A 257 0.31 -28.82 3.70
C ALA A 257 1.71 -28.56 4.27
N GLU A 258 2.52 -29.60 4.49
CA GLU A 258 3.89 -29.49 4.99
C GLU A 258 4.82 -28.85 3.94
N PHE A 259 4.72 -29.28 2.68
CA PHE A 259 5.52 -28.72 1.57
C PHE A 259 5.18 -27.26 1.22
N PHE A 260 3.95 -26.83 1.53
CA PHE A 260 3.48 -25.48 1.31
C PHE A 260 3.49 -24.60 2.56
N TYR A 261 3.92 -25.14 3.71
CA TYR A 261 3.86 -24.44 4.98
C TYR A 261 4.83 -23.27 5.02
N ASP A 262 4.32 -22.09 5.38
CA ASP A 262 5.10 -20.89 5.62
C ASP A 262 4.53 -20.15 6.84
N GLU A 263 5.25 -20.26 7.96
CA GLU A 263 4.85 -19.66 9.24
C GLU A 263 4.91 -18.13 9.23
N THR A 264 5.78 -17.55 8.39
CA THR A 264 6.03 -16.11 8.35
C THR A 264 5.15 -15.38 7.32
N PHE A 265 4.39 -16.10 6.49
CA PHE A 265 3.53 -15.51 5.46
C PHE A 265 2.55 -14.47 6.00
N MET A 266 1.90 -14.76 7.13
CA MET A 266 0.92 -13.84 7.72
C MET A 266 1.53 -12.54 8.25
N GLU A 267 2.83 -12.54 8.58
CA GLU A 267 3.57 -11.35 8.99
C GLU A 267 3.88 -10.42 7.80
N ARG A 268 3.85 -10.97 6.58
CA ARG A 268 4.24 -10.29 5.34
C ARG A 268 3.06 -9.91 4.46
N LEU A 269 1.94 -10.61 4.62
CA LEU A 269 0.71 -10.37 3.87
C LEU A 269 0.21 -8.94 4.05
N ASP A 270 0.13 -8.21 2.94
CA ASP A 270 -0.32 -6.82 2.84
C ASP A 270 0.46 -5.81 3.71
N THR A 271 1.73 -6.09 4.03
CA THR A 271 2.56 -5.17 4.83
C THR A 271 3.43 -4.22 4.00
N ASN A 272 3.71 -4.55 2.74
CA ASN A 272 4.53 -3.69 1.89
C ASN A 272 3.77 -2.41 1.49
N MET A 273 4.18 -1.28 2.07
CA MET A 273 3.57 0.02 1.85
C MET A 273 3.73 0.53 0.40
N HIS A 274 4.73 0.05 -0.34
CA HIS A 274 5.02 0.49 -1.70
C HIS A 274 4.06 -0.09 -2.75
N TYR A 275 3.24 -1.07 -2.38
CA TYR A 275 2.42 -1.82 -3.33
C TYR A 275 0.94 -1.50 -3.20
N THR A 276 0.26 -1.39 -4.34
CA THR A 276 -1.21 -1.30 -4.44
C THR A 276 -1.70 -2.33 -5.46
N GLY A 277 -2.33 -3.40 -4.98
CA GLY A 277 -2.85 -4.48 -5.83
C GLY A 277 -4.01 -4.02 -6.71
N LEU A 278 -3.92 -4.28 -8.01
CA LEU A 278 -5.01 -4.16 -8.99
C LEU A 278 -5.68 -5.53 -9.20
N SER A 279 -6.54 -5.67 -10.21
CA SER A 279 -7.05 -6.98 -10.64
C SER A 279 -6.19 -7.64 -11.72
N ASN A 280 -5.34 -6.89 -12.40
CA ASN A 280 -4.46 -7.35 -13.47
C ASN A 280 -3.02 -6.85 -13.33
N GLY A 281 -2.63 -6.43 -12.13
CA GLY A 281 -1.30 -5.91 -11.86
C GLY A 281 -1.15 -5.36 -10.45
N VAL A 282 -0.05 -4.66 -10.23
CA VAL A 282 0.30 -3.97 -9.01
C VAL A 282 0.81 -2.58 -9.39
N ILE A 283 0.32 -1.55 -8.71
CA ILE A 283 0.98 -0.24 -8.73
C ILE A 283 2.11 -0.31 -7.72
N GLU A 284 3.34 -0.15 -8.20
CA GLU A 284 4.55 -0.15 -7.41
C GLU A 284 5.13 1.25 -7.29
N ILE A 285 5.46 1.66 -6.07
CA ILE A 285 6.18 2.90 -5.83
C ILE A 285 7.66 2.62 -5.59
N CYS A 286 8.53 3.16 -6.44
CA CYS A 286 9.97 3.06 -6.24
C CYS A 286 10.73 4.24 -6.82
N LYS A 287 11.80 4.65 -6.13
CA LYS A 287 12.63 5.83 -6.40
C LYS A 287 11.84 7.10 -6.77
N GLY A 288 10.68 7.28 -6.14
CA GLY A 288 9.86 8.49 -6.33
C GLY A 288 8.90 8.45 -7.52
N GLU A 289 8.71 7.30 -8.16
CA GLU A 289 7.82 7.11 -9.29
C GLU A 289 6.83 5.96 -9.04
N ALA A 290 5.70 5.99 -9.74
CA ALA A 290 4.66 4.96 -9.68
C ALA A 290 4.62 4.18 -11.00
N PHE A 291 4.74 2.85 -10.92
CA PHE A 291 4.76 1.95 -12.07
C PHE A 291 3.63 0.95 -11.99
N ILE A 292 3.14 0.50 -13.14
CA ILE A 292 2.15 -0.57 -13.21
C ILE A 292 2.83 -1.78 -13.81
N ARG A 293 2.83 -2.89 -13.06
CA ARG A 293 3.42 -4.16 -13.50
C ARG A 293 2.51 -5.34 -13.18
N ILE A 294 2.85 -6.51 -13.70
CA ILE A 294 2.25 -7.76 -13.25
C ILE A 294 2.61 -8.02 -11.78
N GLY A 295 1.69 -8.60 -11.01
CA GLY A 295 1.99 -9.09 -9.68
C GLY A 295 2.92 -10.31 -9.73
N MET A 296 3.58 -10.59 -8.60
CA MET A 296 4.30 -11.83 -8.37
C MET A 296 3.94 -12.44 -7.00
N PRO A 297 4.10 -13.77 -6.82
CA PRO A 297 3.85 -14.43 -5.54
C PRO A 297 4.57 -13.78 -4.35
N GLY A 298 5.82 -13.34 -4.51
CA GLY A 298 6.58 -12.68 -3.46
C GLY A 298 6.20 -11.23 -3.16
N ASP A 299 5.16 -10.67 -3.79
CA ASP A 299 4.61 -9.37 -3.40
C ASP A 299 3.81 -9.43 -2.10
N TYR A 300 3.35 -10.63 -1.71
CA TYR A 300 2.48 -10.85 -0.53
C TYR A 300 1.23 -9.97 -0.50
N ILE A 301 0.64 -9.69 -1.66
CA ILE A 301 -0.58 -8.91 -1.76
C ILE A 301 -1.79 -9.84 -1.70
N SER A 302 -2.77 -9.54 -0.86
CA SER A 302 -4.11 -10.14 -0.89
C SER A 302 -5.23 -9.12 -1.12
N LYS A 303 -4.98 -7.85 -0.76
CA LYS A 303 -5.88 -6.72 -1.03
C LYS A 303 -5.89 -6.32 -2.50
N SER A 304 -7.00 -5.77 -2.96
CA SER A 304 -7.11 -5.24 -4.32
C SER A 304 -8.00 -4.01 -4.40
N THR A 305 -7.68 -3.12 -5.34
CA THR A 305 -8.59 -2.07 -5.79
C THR A 305 -9.83 -2.63 -6.50
N ASN A 306 -9.78 -3.91 -6.92
CA ASN A 306 -10.76 -4.55 -7.80
C ASN A 306 -10.92 -3.83 -9.15
N ILE A 307 -9.89 -3.09 -9.56
CA ILE A 307 -9.81 -2.41 -10.85
C ILE A 307 -8.90 -3.19 -11.78
N ARG A 308 -9.40 -3.47 -12.97
CA ARG A 308 -8.56 -3.84 -14.12
C ARG A 308 -8.08 -2.56 -14.79
N MET A 309 -6.78 -2.30 -14.78
CA MET A 309 -6.20 -1.14 -15.43
C MET A 309 -6.20 -1.32 -16.96
N PRO A 310 -6.81 -0.39 -17.73
CA PRO A 310 -6.68 -0.35 -19.18
C PRO A 310 -5.22 -0.19 -19.63
N SER A 311 -4.88 -0.77 -20.79
CA SER A 311 -3.67 -0.39 -21.50
C SER A 311 -3.88 0.98 -22.18
N ASP A 312 -2.78 1.68 -22.48
CA ASP A 312 -2.76 2.83 -23.40
C ASP A 312 -3.58 4.06 -22.96
N ILE A 313 -3.62 4.34 -21.66
CA ILE A 313 -4.23 5.58 -21.16
C ILE A 313 -3.30 6.77 -21.43
N THR A 314 -3.86 7.83 -22.02
CA THR A 314 -3.22 9.14 -22.17
C THR A 314 -4.03 10.25 -21.50
N TYR A 315 -3.44 11.44 -21.36
CA TYR A 315 -4.12 12.61 -20.80
C TYR A 315 -5.34 13.07 -21.63
N GLU A 316 -5.38 12.73 -22.92
CA GLU A 316 -6.46 13.05 -23.86
C GLU A 316 -7.60 12.03 -23.81
N SER A 317 -7.43 10.92 -23.09
CA SER A 317 -8.47 9.90 -22.93
C SER A 317 -9.75 10.54 -22.39
N GLY A 318 -10.89 10.31 -23.03
CA GLY A 318 -12.18 10.93 -22.65
C GLY A 318 -12.49 10.86 -21.14
N PRO A 319 -12.36 9.68 -20.49
CA PRO A 319 -12.55 9.56 -19.04
C PRO A 319 -11.55 10.35 -18.18
N VAL A 320 -10.30 10.53 -18.65
CA VAL A 320 -9.30 11.38 -17.97
C VAL A 320 -9.74 12.84 -18.05
N VAL A 321 -10.15 13.30 -19.23
CA VAL A 321 -10.68 14.66 -19.44
C VAL A 321 -11.93 14.90 -18.59
N GLU A 322 -12.82 13.91 -18.48
CA GLU A 322 -14.02 13.94 -17.64
C GLU A 322 -13.66 14.11 -16.16
N CYS A 323 -12.75 13.27 -15.63
CA CYS A 323 -12.23 13.39 -14.27
C CYS A 323 -11.64 14.78 -14.00
N MET A 324 -10.73 15.23 -14.86
CA MET A 324 -10.05 16.53 -14.70
C MET A 324 -11.02 17.71 -14.79
N THR A 325 -12.00 17.65 -15.68
CA THR A 325 -13.07 18.65 -15.78
C THR A 325 -13.92 18.69 -14.51
N TRP A 326 -14.27 17.53 -13.97
CA TRP A 326 -15.02 17.46 -12.72
C TRP A 326 -14.22 18.00 -11.53
N PHE A 327 -12.94 17.67 -11.40
CA PHE A 327 -12.09 18.23 -10.34
C PHE A 327 -11.96 19.75 -10.44
N LYS A 328 -11.80 20.30 -11.65
CA LYS A 328 -11.79 21.76 -11.85
C LYS A 328 -13.10 22.41 -11.39
N LYS A 329 -14.26 21.79 -11.64
CA LYS A 329 -15.55 22.27 -11.13
C LYS A 329 -15.64 22.15 -9.60
N CYS A 330 -15.14 21.05 -9.02
CA CYS A 330 -15.17 20.84 -7.57
C CYS A 330 -14.39 21.92 -6.81
N PHE A 331 -13.19 22.24 -7.29
CA PHE A 331 -12.24 23.08 -6.56
C PHE A 331 -12.18 24.54 -7.06
N CYS A 332 -12.58 24.81 -8.31
CA CYS A 332 -12.56 26.14 -8.94
C CYS A 332 -11.20 26.86 -8.96
N ASP A 333 -10.12 26.16 -8.61
CA ASP A 333 -8.77 26.68 -8.53
C ASP A 333 -7.77 25.60 -8.94
N ASN A 334 -6.85 25.94 -9.85
CA ASN A 334 -5.90 24.96 -10.40
C ASN A 334 -4.83 24.52 -9.39
N GLU A 335 -4.42 25.39 -8.47
CA GLU A 335 -3.49 25.02 -7.40
C GLU A 335 -4.16 24.07 -6.42
N LEU A 336 -5.45 24.29 -6.10
CA LEU A 336 -6.23 23.40 -5.25
C LEU A 336 -6.46 22.03 -5.90
N VAL A 337 -6.75 21.99 -7.22
CA VAL A 337 -6.80 20.72 -7.98
C VAL A 337 -5.46 20.00 -7.90
N ARG A 338 -4.34 20.71 -8.13
CA ARG A 338 -3.01 20.11 -8.11
C ARG A 338 -2.63 19.60 -6.72
N TYR A 339 -2.98 20.34 -5.67
CA TYR A 339 -2.81 19.93 -4.28
C TYR A 339 -3.63 18.67 -3.96
N PHE A 340 -4.90 18.63 -4.36
CA PHE A 340 -5.76 17.46 -4.21
C PHE A 340 -5.20 16.23 -4.93
N LEU A 341 -4.72 16.38 -6.16
CA LEU A 341 -4.15 15.27 -6.93
C LEU A 341 -2.82 14.78 -6.35
N ARG A 342 -1.95 15.67 -5.85
CA ARG A 342 -0.72 15.26 -5.13
C ARG A 342 -1.03 14.55 -3.82
N MET A 343 -2.00 15.06 -3.05
CA MET A 343 -2.48 14.37 -1.85
C MET A 343 -3.05 13.00 -2.21
N SER A 344 -3.83 12.89 -3.28
CA SER A 344 -4.38 11.60 -3.72
C SER A 344 -3.27 10.65 -4.20
N ALA A 345 -2.24 11.17 -4.86
CA ALA A 345 -1.06 10.42 -5.30
C ALA A 345 -0.25 9.88 -4.12
N SER A 346 -0.09 10.65 -3.03
CA SER A 346 0.63 10.20 -1.85
C SER A 346 0.01 8.94 -1.23
N LEU A 347 -1.29 8.74 -1.38
CA LEU A 347 -2.02 7.55 -0.92
C LEU A 347 -1.65 6.27 -1.68
N LEU A 348 -1.00 6.35 -2.84
CA LEU A 348 -0.49 5.13 -3.50
C LEU A 348 0.62 4.47 -2.69
N MET A 349 1.33 5.25 -1.88
CA MET A 349 2.22 4.74 -0.83
C MET A 349 1.42 4.57 0.47
N GLY A 350 1.59 3.42 1.11
CA GLY A 350 1.08 3.19 2.45
C GLY A 350 1.76 4.08 3.49
N GLY A 351 1.04 4.35 4.56
CA GLY A 351 1.43 5.22 5.65
C GLY A 351 0.87 6.63 5.49
N ASN A 352 1.40 7.53 6.32
CA ASN A 352 1.06 8.94 6.30
C ASN A 352 2.36 9.75 6.34
N GLN A 353 3.07 9.75 5.21
CA GLN A 353 4.42 10.30 5.09
C GLN A 353 4.46 11.79 5.48
N ASP A 354 3.41 12.53 5.12
CA ASP A 354 3.26 13.95 5.43
C ASP A 354 2.75 14.20 6.88
N LYS A 355 2.36 13.15 7.61
CA LYS A 355 1.78 13.19 8.96
C LYS A 355 0.55 14.08 9.07
N LEU A 356 -0.33 14.04 8.07
CA LEU A 356 -1.49 14.93 7.97
C LEU A 356 -2.82 14.23 8.26
N ILE A 357 -3.78 15.00 8.75
CA ILE A 357 -5.21 14.69 8.75
C ILE A 357 -5.88 15.73 7.88
N MET A 358 -6.59 15.27 6.87
CA MET A 358 -7.22 16.14 5.88
C MET A 358 -8.70 16.31 6.20
N PHE A 359 -9.16 17.55 6.33
CA PHE A 359 -10.57 17.90 6.45
C PHE A 359 -11.08 18.35 5.10
N PHE A 360 -12.02 17.60 4.53
CA PHE A 360 -12.80 18.05 3.40
C PHE A 360 -13.96 18.87 3.94
N LEU A 361 -13.83 20.19 3.84
CA LEU A 361 -14.79 21.15 4.37
C LEU A 361 -15.69 21.71 3.30
N GLY A 362 -16.94 21.96 3.64
CA GLY A 362 -17.79 22.81 2.82
C GLY A 362 -19.11 23.08 3.48
N ALA A 363 -19.49 24.36 3.56
CA ALA A 363 -20.62 24.81 4.36
C ALA A 363 -21.99 24.51 3.72
N LYS A 364 -22.03 24.30 2.40
CA LYS A 364 -23.26 24.02 1.65
C LYS A 364 -23.36 22.53 1.32
N GLY A 365 -24.59 22.02 1.27
CA GLY A 365 -24.87 20.71 0.67
C GLY A 365 -24.49 20.68 -0.81
N ASP A 366 -24.33 19.48 -1.37
CA ASP A 366 -24.07 19.26 -2.81
C ASP A 366 -22.78 19.90 -3.37
N ASN A 367 -21.69 19.87 -2.59
CA ASN A 367 -20.35 20.33 -2.99
C ASN A 367 -19.40 19.20 -3.42
N SER A 368 -19.93 18.03 -3.78
CA SER A 368 -19.17 16.86 -4.24
C SER A 368 -18.24 16.17 -3.21
N LYS A 369 -18.20 16.54 -1.92
CA LYS A 369 -17.37 15.83 -0.89
C LYS A 369 -17.67 14.33 -0.83
N THR A 370 -18.93 13.96 -0.62
CA THR A 370 -19.37 12.57 -0.57
C THR A 370 -19.19 11.86 -1.92
N THR A 371 -19.27 12.61 -3.02
CA THR A 371 -19.05 12.11 -4.38
C THR A 371 -17.58 11.77 -4.62
N ILE A 372 -16.63 12.58 -4.12
CA ILE A 372 -15.19 12.26 -4.10
C ILE A 372 -14.91 11.04 -3.22
N LYS A 373 -15.48 10.95 -2.03
CA LYS A 373 -15.33 9.75 -1.18
C LYS A 373 -15.73 8.48 -1.92
N LYS A 374 -16.88 8.49 -2.62
CA LYS A 374 -17.34 7.36 -3.43
C LYS A 374 -16.38 7.02 -4.59
N LEU A 375 -15.73 8.01 -5.19
CA LEU A 375 -14.67 7.75 -6.18
C LEU A 375 -13.47 7.06 -5.53
N PHE A 376 -13.06 7.48 -4.32
CA PHE A 376 -11.96 6.84 -3.59
C PHE A 376 -12.30 5.40 -3.17
N GLU A 377 -13.50 5.18 -2.63
CA GLU A 377 -13.99 3.81 -2.32
C GLU A 377 -13.92 2.92 -3.55
N LYS A 378 -14.35 3.44 -4.71
CA LYS A 378 -14.32 2.68 -5.96
C LYS A 378 -12.91 2.47 -6.51
N SER A 379 -12.01 3.43 -6.30
CA SER A 379 -10.65 3.43 -6.83
C SER A 379 -9.68 2.63 -5.97
N PHE A 380 -9.81 2.67 -4.65
CA PHE A 380 -8.91 2.00 -3.72
C PHE A 380 -9.44 0.63 -3.26
N GLY A 381 -10.72 0.31 -3.42
CA GLY A 381 -11.28 -1.00 -3.06
C GLY A 381 -10.93 -1.40 -1.62
N ASP A 382 -10.24 -2.54 -1.45
CA ASP A 382 -9.84 -3.08 -0.15
C ASP A 382 -8.81 -2.21 0.60
N TYR A 383 -8.25 -1.19 -0.07
CA TYR A 383 -7.36 -0.19 0.51
C TYR A 383 -8.09 1.04 1.08
N CYS A 384 -9.42 1.09 1.02
CA CYS A 384 -10.24 2.16 1.58
C CYS A 384 -11.00 1.69 2.83
N ALA A 385 -10.86 2.41 3.94
CA ALA A 385 -11.63 2.18 5.17
C ALA A 385 -12.61 3.33 5.45
N THR A 386 -13.70 3.03 6.14
CA THR A 386 -14.57 4.06 6.75
C THR A 386 -14.75 3.72 8.23
N PHE A 387 -14.41 4.67 9.09
CA PHE A 387 -14.55 4.56 10.55
C PHE A 387 -15.79 5.29 11.05
N ASN A 388 -16.26 4.86 12.22
CA ASN A 388 -17.31 5.54 12.95
C ASN A 388 -16.74 6.82 13.61
N PRO A 389 -17.39 7.98 13.51
CA PRO A 389 -16.94 9.19 14.20
C PRO A 389 -16.71 9.01 15.71
N ASN A 390 -17.49 8.14 16.36
CA ASN A 390 -17.39 7.87 17.79
C ASN A 390 -16.03 7.29 18.21
N LEU A 391 -15.27 6.70 17.27
CA LEU A 391 -13.94 6.16 17.53
C LEU A 391 -12.96 7.21 18.07
N PHE A 392 -13.17 8.49 17.72
CA PHE A 392 -12.28 9.60 18.07
C PHE A 392 -12.73 10.41 19.29
N THR A 393 -13.92 10.10 19.81
CA THR A 393 -14.57 10.79 20.93
C THR A 393 -14.30 10.12 22.27
N LYS A 394 -13.97 8.82 22.26
CA LYS A 394 -13.61 8.08 23.47
C LYS A 394 -12.10 8.15 23.66
N GLU A 395 -11.65 8.53 24.85
CA GLU A 395 -10.31 8.16 25.30
C GLU A 395 -10.24 6.63 25.22
N MET A 396 -9.41 6.12 24.30
CA MET A 396 -9.17 4.69 24.17
C MET A 396 -8.66 4.20 25.53
N SER A 397 -9.51 3.55 26.33
CA SER A 397 -9.03 2.75 27.44
C SER A 397 -8.10 1.69 26.84
N ASN A 398 -6.83 1.69 27.21
CA ASN A 398 -5.73 0.89 26.63
C ASN A 398 -5.95 -0.66 26.60
N SER A 399 -7.13 -1.17 26.92
CA SER A 399 -7.42 -2.60 27.11
C SER A 399 -8.69 -3.13 26.43
N GLY A 400 -9.48 -2.28 25.75
CA GLY A 400 -10.73 -2.70 25.09
C GLY A 400 -10.52 -3.22 23.66
N PRO A 401 -11.33 -4.17 23.16
CA PRO A 401 -11.31 -4.55 21.75
C PRO A 401 -11.78 -3.40 20.87
N SER A 402 -10.98 -3.08 19.83
CA SER A 402 -11.31 -2.07 18.82
C SER A 402 -11.37 -2.68 17.41
N PRO A 403 -12.38 -3.52 17.08
CA PRO A 403 -12.53 -4.14 15.77
C PRO A 403 -12.64 -3.11 14.63
N GLU A 404 -13.09 -1.90 14.93
CA GLU A 404 -13.19 -0.81 13.94
C GLU A 404 -11.82 -0.35 13.45
N LEU A 405 -10.82 -0.26 14.34
CA LEU A 405 -9.46 0.14 13.98
C LEU A 405 -8.74 -0.91 13.15
N GLU A 406 -9.06 -2.18 13.34
CA GLU A 406 -8.49 -3.27 12.55
C GLU A 406 -8.84 -3.15 11.05
N LYS A 407 -9.98 -2.54 10.71
CA LYS A 407 -10.32 -2.24 9.31
C LYS A 407 -9.29 -1.34 8.63
N GLY A 408 -8.49 -0.59 9.41
CA GLY A 408 -7.39 0.23 8.91
C GLY A 408 -6.16 -0.58 8.47
N LYS A 409 -6.03 -1.85 8.87
CA LYS A 409 -4.85 -2.67 8.55
C LYS A 409 -4.66 -2.83 7.04
N GLY A 410 -3.48 -2.41 6.56
CA GLY A 410 -3.11 -2.48 5.15
C GLY A 410 -4.00 -1.64 4.23
N THR A 411 -4.73 -0.66 4.78
CA THR A 411 -5.47 0.34 3.99
C THR A 411 -4.59 1.55 3.74
N LYS A 412 -4.88 2.31 2.69
CA LYS A 412 -4.12 3.50 2.27
C LYS A 412 -4.85 4.81 2.58
N VAL A 413 -6.19 4.73 2.66
CA VAL A 413 -7.02 5.87 3.02
C VAL A 413 -8.13 5.42 3.96
N ALA A 414 -8.38 6.21 4.99
CA ALA A 414 -9.53 6.02 5.86
C ALA A 414 -10.38 7.28 5.90
N PHE A 415 -11.69 7.08 5.97
CA PHE A 415 -12.67 8.16 6.02
C PHE A 415 -13.45 8.20 7.33
N ILE A 416 -13.79 9.41 7.78
CA ILE A 416 -14.84 9.66 8.77
C ILE A 416 -15.84 10.62 8.15
N ASN A 417 -17.13 10.34 8.34
CA ASN A 417 -18.20 11.19 7.84
C ASN A 417 -18.87 11.92 8.99
N GLU A 418 -18.98 13.24 8.88
CA GLU A 418 -19.83 14.09 9.71
C GLU A 418 -19.63 13.85 11.21
N PRO A 419 -18.41 14.11 11.74
CA PRO A 419 -18.22 14.04 13.18
C PRO A 419 -19.08 15.09 13.88
N SER A 420 -19.56 14.73 15.07
CA SER A 420 -20.35 15.66 15.88
C SER A 420 -19.53 16.93 16.17
N PRO A 421 -20.03 18.13 15.83
CA PRO A 421 -19.31 19.37 16.02
C PRO A 421 -19.06 19.67 17.51
N ASP A 422 -19.86 19.12 18.41
CA ASP A 422 -19.76 19.38 19.86
C ASP A 422 -18.87 18.38 20.60
N SER A 423 -18.35 17.36 19.91
CA SER A 423 -17.53 16.33 20.55
C SER A 423 -16.05 16.63 20.36
N PRO A 424 -15.32 17.02 21.43
CA PRO A 424 -13.89 17.27 21.33
C PRO A 424 -13.13 15.98 21.02
N TRP A 425 -12.06 16.11 20.24
CA TRP A 425 -11.20 14.99 19.86
C TRP A 425 -9.92 14.97 20.67
N GLY A 426 -9.51 13.78 21.11
CA GLY A 426 -8.28 13.59 21.91
C GLY A 426 -7.01 13.86 21.10
N SER A 427 -6.11 14.68 21.63
CA SER A 427 -4.85 15.03 20.96
C SER A 427 -3.89 13.84 20.83
N SER A 428 -3.95 12.87 21.74
CA SER A 428 -3.18 11.63 21.69
C SER A 428 -3.52 10.79 20.46
N LEU A 429 -4.81 10.56 20.21
CA LEU A 429 -5.28 9.72 19.11
C LEU A 429 -4.97 10.37 17.74
N ILE A 430 -5.15 11.68 17.62
CA ILE A 430 -4.75 12.43 16.42
C ILE A 430 -3.27 12.22 16.13
N LYS A 431 -2.40 12.32 17.15
CA LYS A 431 -0.95 12.11 17.00
C LYS A 431 -0.62 10.67 16.60
N THR A 432 -1.26 9.68 17.21
CA THR A 432 -1.04 8.26 16.88
C THR A 432 -1.44 7.97 15.44
N ILE A 433 -2.64 8.39 15.02
CA ILE A 433 -3.15 8.06 13.68
C ILE A 433 -2.40 8.81 12.58
N SER A 434 -2.09 10.09 12.80
CA SER A 434 -1.32 10.89 11.84
C SER A 434 0.17 10.57 11.85
N GLY A 435 0.73 10.14 12.98
CA GLY A 435 2.17 9.96 13.15
C GLY A 435 2.75 8.73 12.45
N GLY A 436 1.90 7.80 12.02
CA GLY A 436 2.33 6.49 11.54
C GLY A 436 2.63 5.49 12.67
N ASP A 437 2.35 5.87 13.93
CA ASP A 437 2.67 5.06 15.09
C ASP A 437 1.85 3.76 15.12
N ARG A 438 2.42 2.71 15.73
CA ARG A 438 1.71 1.47 15.99
C ARG A 438 0.59 1.72 17.00
N TYR A 439 -0.62 1.25 16.70
CA TYR A 439 -1.75 1.24 17.63
C TYR A 439 -2.22 -0.19 17.90
N PHE A 440 -2.67 -0.45 19.12
CA PHE A 440 -3.21 -1.77 19.48
C PHE A 440 -4.64 -1.92 18.95
N ALA A 441 -4.93 -3.03 18.29
CA ALA A 441 -6.27 -3.38 17.84
C ALA A 441 -6.51 -4.89 18.05
N ARG A 442 -7.76 -5.26 18.31
CA ARG A 442 -8.16 -6.62 18.67
C ARG A 442 -9.53 -6.96 18.11
N LYS A 443 -9.65 -8.09 17.40
CA LYS A 443 -10.94 -8.69 17.04
C LYS A 443 -11.64 -9.26 18.27
N ASN A 444 -12.96 -9.37 18.19
CA ASN A 444 -13.69 -10.19 19.16
C ASN A 444 -13.17 -11.64 19.11
N ARG A 445 -12.64 -12.14 20.24
CA ARG A 445 -12.08 -13.49 20.44
C ARG A 445 -10.69 -13.76 19.82
N ASP A 446 -9.95 -12.72 19.45
CA ASP A 446 -8.53 -12.79 19.06
C ASP A 446 -7.67 -12.28 20.24
N ASP A 447 -6.37 -12.53 20.31
CA ASP A 447 -5.50 -11.98 21.37
C ASP A 447 -5.12 -10.51 21.12
N GLY A 448 -5.35 -10.02 19.91
CA GLY A 448 -5.06 -8.65 19.50
C GLY A 448 -3.58 -8.43 19.19
N GLY A 449 -3.27 -7.32 18.56
CA GLY A 449 -1.91 -7.01 18.14
C GLY A 449 -1.70 -5.53 17.84
N TYR A 450 -0.44 -5.16 17.71
CA TYR A 450 -0.07 -3.83 17.23
C TYR A 450 -0.20 -3.78 15.71
N ILE A 451 -0.89 -2.76 15.20
CA ILE A 451 -1.08 -2.48 13.79
C ILE A 451 -0.35 -1.18 13.49
N GLU A 452 0.49 -1.19 12.47
CA GLU A 452 1.08 0.03 11.92
C GLU A 452 0.01 0.82 11.16
N SER A 453 -0.05 2.13 11.40
CA SER A 453 -0.95 3.00 10.66
C SER A 453 -0.45 3.14 9.22
N SER A 454 -1.16 2.50 8.29
CA SER A 454 -0.82 2.49 6.86
C SER A 454 -1.65 3.47 6.03
N PHE A 455 -2.50 4.29 6.66
CA PHE A 455 -3.45 5.16 5.94
C PHE A 455 -3.31 6.63 6.30
N MET A 456 -3.69 7.50 5.36
CA MET A 456 -4.04 8.89 5.66
C MET A 456 -5.52 8.98 6.06
N LEU A 457 -5.81 9.74 7.13
CA LEU A 457 -7.18 9.99 7.57
C LEU A 457 -7.77 11.23 6.87
N ILE A 458 -8.91 11.04 6.21
CA ILE A 458 -9.68 12.11 5.57
C ILE A 458 -11.05 12.22 6.26
N ILE A 459 -11.44 13.43 6.62
CA ILE A 459 -12.66 13.68 7.39
C ILE A 459 -13.56 14.59 6.56
N LEU A 460 -14.75 14.09 6.23
CA LEU A 460 -15.77 14.89 5.57
C LEU A 460 -16.58 15.60 6.64
N ALA A 461 -16.54 16.93 6.64
CA ALA A 461 -17.27 17.72 7.61
C ALA A 461 -17.83 19.01 7.00
N ASN A 462 -18.82 19.58 7.68
CA ASN A 462 -19.26 20.95 7.41
C ASN A 462 -18.52 21.93 8.33
N MET A 463 -18.28 21.52 9.56
CA MET A 463 -17.50 22.23 10.57
C MET A 463 -16.47 21.28 11.18
N ILE A 464 -15.26 21.75 11.44
CA ILE A 464 -14.25 20.99 12.18
C ILE A 464 -14.64 21.01 13.67
N PRO A 465 -14.74 19.86 14.36
CA PRO A 465 -14.98 19.83 15.80
C PRO A 465 -13.84 20.50 16.58
N PRO A 466 -14.09 21.11 17.76
CA PRO A 466 -13.06 21.70 18.60
C PRO A 466 -11.93 20.70 18.91
N MET A 467 -10.69 21.16 18.76
CA MET A 467 -9.49 20.37 19.01
C MET A 467 -8.53 21.09 19.96
N SER A 468 -7.68 20.31 20.64
CA SER A 468 -6.58 20.85 21.44
C SER A 468 -5.68 21.74 20.55
N PRO A 469 -5.44 23.01 20.90
CA PRO A 469 -4.63 23.95 20.10
C PRO A 469 -3.12 23.76 20.29
N GLU A 470 -2.67 22.54 20.60
CA GLU A 470 -1.26 22.19 20.66
C GLU A 470 -0.61 22.31 19.26
N ASP A 471 0.62 22.81 19.18
CA ASP A 471 1.33 22.98 17.89
C ASP A 471 1.47 21.65 17.15
N ALA A 472 1.64 20.57 17.92
CA ALA A 472 1.66 19.21 17.41
C ALA A 472 0.35 18.85 16.68
N VAL A 473 -0.81 19.30 17.14
CA VAL A 473 -2.10 19.08 16.44
C VAL A 473 -2.25 20.07 15.29
N LYS A 474 -1.92 21.36 15.51
CA LYS A 474 -2.02 22.43 14.49
C LYS A 474 -1.27 22.08 13.20
N ASN A 475 -0.07 21.52 13.30
CA ASN A 475 0.75 21.19 12.13
C ASN A 475 0.25 19.98 11.33
N ARG A 476 -0.59 19.12 11.93
CA ARG A 476 -1.11 17.89 11.30
C ARG A 476 -2.45 18.12 10.60
N LEU A 477 -3.21 19.12 11.03
CA LEU A 477 -4.53 19.40 10.47
C LEU A 477 -4.41 20.27 9.22
N LYS A 478 -5.04 19.84 8.12
CA LYS A 478 -5.23 20.66 6.92
C LYS A 478 -6.69 20.70 6.52
N SER A 479 -7.18 21.90 6.23
CA SER A 479 -8.54 22.14 5.75
C SER A 479 -8.53 22.34 4.24
N LEU A 480 -9.12 21.40 3.50
CA LEU A 480 -9.34 21.47 2.06
C LEU A 480 -10.77 21.98 1.79
N PRO A 481 -10.94 23.22 1.30
CA PRO A 481 -12.26 23.78 1.04
C PRO A 481 -12.91 23.22 -0.24
N PHE A 482 -14.19 22.91 -0.14
CA PHE A 482 -15.10 22.54 -1.23
C PHE A 482 -16.16 23.63 -1.38
N ASP A 483 -15.78 24.68 -2.12
CA ASP A 483 -16.57 25.91 -2.24
C ASP A 483 -17.57 25.90 -3.40
N SER A 484 -17.52 24.90 -4.28
CA SER A 484 -18.47 24.76 -5.38
C SER A 484 -19.81 24.21 -4.92
N THR A 485 -20.87 24.50 -5.67
CA THR A 485 -22.22 23.94 -5.44
C THR A 485 -22.75 23.34 -6.74
N PHE A 486 -23.24 22.11 -6.69
CA PHE A 486 -23.83 21.41 -7.82
C PHE A 486 -25.36 21.43 -7.71
N VAL A 487 -26.04 22.03 -8.67
CA VAL A 487 -27.50 22.23 -8.67
C VAL A 487 -28.14 21.71 -9.97
N ASN A 488 -29.44 21.47 -9.97
CA ASN A 488 -30.15 21.04 -11.19
C ASN A 488 -30.16 22.14 -12.26
N ASP A 489 -30.39 23.39 -11.83
CA ASP A 489 -30.58 24.56 -12.69
C ASP A 489 -29.52 25.63 -12.35
N PRO A 490 -28.29 25.50 -12.88
CA PRO A 490 -27.24 26.50 -12.67
C PRO A 490 -27.49 27.73 -13.56
N PRO A 491 -26.75 28.85 -13.34
CA PRO A 491 -26.73 29.97 -14.27
C PRO A 491 -26.51 29.54 -15.73
N GLU A 492 -27.16 30.23 -16.68
CA GLU A 492 -27.08 29.91 -18.11
C GLU A 492 -25.69 30.23 -18.69
N SER A 493 -25.14 31.39 -18.34
CA SER A 493 -23.79 31.83 -18.74
C SER A 493 -22.72 30.97 -18.07
N GLU A 494 -21.69 30.60 -18.84
CA GLU A 494 -20.55 29.87 -18.29
C GLU A 494 -19.71 30.75 -17.35
N GLU A 495 -19.51 32.01 -17.71
CA GLU A 495 -18.79 32.99 -16.90
C GLU A 495 -19.44 33.14 -15.52
N GLU A 496 -20.76 33.29 -15.48
CA GLU A 496 -21.50 33.40 -14.22
C GLU A 496 -21.41 32.12 -13.37
N ARG A 497 -21.41 30.93 -14.01
CA ARG A 497 -21.22 29.66 -13.30
C ARG A 497 -19.87 29.58 -12.60
N TRP A 498 -18.79 30.00 -13.27
CA TRP A 498 -17.44 30.01 -12.69
C TRP A 498 -17.27 31.08 -11.61
N GLU A 499 -17.80 32.29 -11.84
CA GLU A 499 -17.75 33.38 -10.86
C GLU A 499 -18.48 32.99 -9.57
N ARG A 500 -19.68 32.41 -9.69
CA ARG A 500 -20.50 31.99 -8.54
C ARG A 500 -20.13 30.60 -8.01
N ARG A 501 -19.29 29.85 -8.72
CA ARG A 501 -18.92 28.45 -8.44
C ARG A 501 -20.14 27.50 -8.38
N ILE A 502 -21.15 27.76 -9.21
CA ILE A 502 -22.39 26.98 -9.27
C ILE A 502 -22.43 26.21 -10.59
N PHE A 503 -22.44 24.87 -10.51
CA PHE A 503 -22.38 24.01 -11.68
C PHE A 503 -23.59 23.09 -11.76
N LYS A 504 -23.83 22.56 -12.97
CA LYS A 504 -24.87 21.55 -13.16
C LYS A 504 -24.48 20.26 -12.45
N GLY A 505 -25.34 19.79 -11.56
CA GLY A 505 -25.27 18.47 -10.97
C GLY A 505 -25.79 17.40 -11.93
N GLU A 506 -25.07 16.30 -12.04
CA GLU A 506 -25.51 15.14 -12.81
C GLU A 506 -26.15 14.10 -11.88
N LYS A 507 -27.41 13.75 -12.16
CA LYS A 507 -28.11 12.70 -11.43
C LYS A 507 -27.36 11.37 -11.62
N ASN A 508 -27.10 10.69 -10.50
CA ASN A 508 -26.39 9.41 -10.49
C ASN A 508 -24.99 9.45 -11.13
N PHE A 509 -24.29 10.59 -11.09
CA PHE A 509 -22.91 10.71 -11.57
C PHE A 509 -22.00 9.58 -11.05
N SER A 510 -22.19 9.15 -9.79
CA SER A 510 -21.44 8.04 -9.20
C SER A 510 -21.55 6.70 -9.95
N ASN A 511 -22.56 6.50 -10.80
CA ASN A 511 -22.65 5.31 -11.67
C ASN A 511 -21.51 5.25 -12.68
N ARG A 512 -20.96 6.41 -13.05
CA ARG A 512 -19.78 6.52 -13.93
C ARG A 512 -18.50 6.02 -13.25
N PHE A 513 -18.45 5.84 -11.94
CA PHE A 513 -17.22 5.47 -11.24
C PHE A 513 -16.69 4.08 -11.57
N ASN A 514 -17.53 3.17 -12.08
CA ASN A 514 -17.03 1.94 -12.68
C ASN A 514 -16.12 2.20 -13.89
N VAL A 515 -16.38 3.28 -14.63
CA VAL A 515 -15.57 3.73 -15.77
C VAL A 515 -14.46 4.67 -15.31
N LEU A 516 -14.73 5.64 -14.43
CA LEU A 516 -13.78 6.70 -14.08
C LEU A 516 -12.68 6.27 -13.11
N ALA A 517 -12.93 5.30 -12.23
CA ALA A 517 -11.98 4.91 -11.18
C ALA A 517 -10.62 4.39 -11.72
N PRO A 518 -10.55 3.56 -12.78
CA PRO A 518 -9.27 3.19 -13.39
C PRO A 518 -8.47 4.41 -13.87
N TYR A 519 -9.13 5.39 -14.48
CA TYR A 519 -8.47 6.61 -14.99
C TYR A 519 -8.09 7.55 -13.87
N PHE A 520 -8.86 7.63 -12.78
CA PHE A 520 -8.46 8.35 -11.58
C PHE A 520 -7.19 7.75 -10.97
N LEU A 521 -7.12 6.42 -10.81
CA LEU A 521 -5.90 5.74 -10.36
C LEU A 521 -4.70 6.04 -11.26
N TRP A 522 -4.91 6.02 -12.58
CA TRP A 522 -3.87 6.37 -13.54
C TRP A 522 -3.40 7.82 -13.38
N ILE A 523 -4.33 8.79 -13.26
CA ILE A 523 -4.00 10.21 -13.04
C ILE A 523 -3.13 10.38 -11.78
N ILE A 524 -3.52 9.75 -10.66
CA ILE A 524 -2.77 9.92 -9.41
C ILE A 524 -1.42 9.17 -9.44
N ALA A 525 -1.30 8.07 -10.19
CA ALA A 525 -0.02 7.41 -10.44
C ALA A 525 0.92 8.31 -11.24
N SER A 526 0.43 8.93 -12.32
CA SER A 526 1.21 9.91 -13.10
C SER A 526 1.59 11.16 -12.28
N MET A 527 0.80 11.52 -11.28
CA MET A 527 1.08 12.64 -10.38
C MET A 527 2.08 12.31 -9.26
N TYR A 528 2.44 11.03 -9.07
CA TYR A 528 3.29 10.60 -7.96
C TYR A 528 4.68 11.24 -8.00
N THR A 529 5.32 11.31 -9.16
CA THR A 529 6.63 11.97 -9.33
C THR A 529 6.57 13.46 -8.94
N SER A 530 5.45 14.13 -9.25
CA SER A 530 5.22 15.52 -8.85
C SER A 530 5.07 15.64 -7.33
N TYR A 531 4.38 14.70 -6.68
CA TYR A 531 4.28 14.64 -5.23
C TYR A 531 5.65 14.39 -4.60
N HIS A 532 6.40 13.38 -5.05
CA HIS A 532 7.71 13.05 -4.50
C HIS A 532 8.70 14.22 -4.56
N LYS A 533 8.72 14.95 -5.69
CA LYS A 533 9.65 16.09 -5.88
C LYS A 533 9.26 17.35 -5.10
N HIS A 534 7.97 17.60 -4.93
CA HIS A 534 7.48 18.89 -4.43
C HIS A 534 6.72 18.83 -3.09
N GLY A 535 6.42 17.62 -2.61
CA GLY A 535 5.55 17.38 -1.46
C GLY A 535 4.16 18.00 -1.62
N LEU A 536 3.49 18.16 -0.49
CA LEU A 536 2.18 18.80 -0.39
C LEU A 536 2.31 20.30 -0.12
N LYS A 537 2.78 21.06 -1.12
CA LYS A 537 2.81 22.53 -1.05
C LYS A 537 1.38 23.09 -0.93
N GLU A 538 1.05 23.63 0.24
CA GLU A 538 -0.28 24.13 0.56
C GLU A 538 -0.64 25.37 -0.28
N PRO A 539 -1.79 25.37 -0.98
CA PRO A 539 -2.30 26.56 -1.65
C PRO A 539 -2.86 27.56 -0.63
N THR A 540 -2.92 28.84 -1.01
CA THR A 540 -3.39 29.94 -0.15
C THR A 540 -4.74 29.64 0.51
N GLN A 541 -5.68 29.04 -0.23
CA GLN A 541 -7.01 28.68 0.26
C GLN A 541 -6.96 27.66 1.42
N VAL A 542 -6.06 26.67 1.37
CA VAL A 542 -5.87 25.68 2.44
C VAL A 542 -5.24 26.33 3.66
N ILE A 543 -4.24 27.20 3.44
CA ILE A 543 -3.57 27.96 4.51
C ILE A 543 -4.57 28.85 5.23
N GLU A 544 -5.36 29.64 4.49
CA GLU A 544 -6.37 30.55 5.03
C GLU A 544 -7.48 29.80 5.74
N SER A 545 -8.04 28.74 5.13
CA SER A 545 -9.09 27.93 5.75
C SER A 545 -8.61 27.29 7.07
N THR A 546 -7.39 26.75 7.08
CA THR A 546 -6.80 26.15 8.28
C THR A 546 -6.51 27.20 9.36
N LYS A 547 -5.97 28.37 8.99
CA LYS A 547 -5.72 29.48 9.92
C LYS A 547 -7.00 30.03 10.52
N GLN A 548 -8.05 30.19 9.71
CA GLN A 548 -9.35 30.69 10.16
C GLN A 548 -9.93 29.77 11.23
N TYR A 549 -9.94 28.45 11.00
CA TYR A 549 -10.39 27.49 12.00
C TYR A 549 -9.65 27.67 13.35
N TRP A 550 -8.32 27.77 13.35
CA TRP A 550 -7.57 27.96 14.58
C TRP A 550 -7.83 29.32 15.25
N SER A 551 -7.97 30.40 14.48
CA SER A 551 -8.34 31.72 15.01
C SER A 551 -9.71 31.73 15.72
N ASP A 552 -10.61 30.85 15.29
CA ASP A 552 -11.97 30.74 15.81
C ASP A 552 -12.10 29.71 16.96
N ASN A 553 -11.15 28.79 17.11
CA ASN A 553 -11.24 27.66 18.05
C ASN A 553 -10.09 27.55 19.06
N ASP A 554 -8.98 28.27 18.86
CA ASP A 554 -7.89 28.32 19.85
C ASP A 554 -8.30 29.18 21.05
N ILE A 555 -8.75 28.50 22.11
CA ILE A 555 -9.20 29.13 23.36
C ILE A 555 -8.20 30.14 23.94
N TYR A 556 -6.90 29.96 23.72
CA TYR A 556 -5.87 30.87 24.23
C TYR A 556 -5.76 32.13 23.37
N GLU A 557 -5.84 32.00 22.04
CA GLU A 557 -5.84 33.17 21.14
C GLU A 557 -7.13 33.99 21.30
N ILE A 558 -8.27 33.32 21.45
CA ILE A 558 -9.56 33.97 21.72
C ILE A 558 -9.49 34.74 23.04
N TYR A 559 -8.95 34.11 24.10
CA TYR A 559 -8.74 34.77 25.39
C TYR A 559 -7.86 36.03 25.26
N ILE A 560 -6.70 35.92 24.61
CA ILE A 560 -5.80 37.06 24.41
C ILE A 560 -6.55 38.19 23.69
N ARG A 561 -7.26 37.86 22.61
CA ARG A 561 -8.02 38.84 21.82
C ARG A 561 -9.16 39.49 22.61
N GLN A 562 -9.88 38.74 23.45
CA GLN A 562 -11.06 39.24 24.16
C GLN A 562 -10.74 39.89 25.50
N CYS A 563 -9.70 39.44 26.20
CA CYS A 563 -9.43 39.84 27.58
C CYS A 563 -8.14 40.63 27.77
N LEU A 564 -7.19 40.55 26.83
CA LEU A 564 -5.90 41.22 26.98
C LEU A 564 -5.72 42.34 25.96
N HIS A 565 -5.12 43.44 26.39
CA HIS A 565 -4.71 44.54 25.54
C HIS A 565 -3.19 44.60 25.49
N ARG A 566 -2.62 44.62 24.27
CA ARG A 566 -1.19 44.86 24.07
C ARG A 566 -0.97 46.36 24.04
N VAL A 567 -0.14 46.88 24.94
CA VAL A 567 0.14 48.32 25.06
C VAL A 567 1.44 48.64 24.35
N THR A 568 1.38 49.59 23.42
CA THR A 568 2.53 50.14 22.70
C THR A 568 2.80 51.57 23.15
N ILE A 569 4.04 52.03 22.95
CA ILE A 569 4.42 53.42 23.23
C ILE A 569 3.86 54.30 22.11
N ASP A 570 3.19 55.39 22.49
CA ASP A 570 2.52 56.33 21.58
C ASP A 570 3.32 56.60 20.28
N ASP A 571 2.64 56.50 19.13
CA ASP A 571 3.16 56.68 17.77
C ASP A 571 4.26 55.69 17.29
N THR A 572 4.49 54.60 18.03
CA THR A 572 5.38 53.50 17.62
C THR A 572 4.72 52.12 17.78
N ASP A 573 5.14 51.13 16.97
CA ASP A 573 4.78 49.71 17.15
C ASP A 573 5.61 49.04 18.27
N GLU A 574 6.37 49.81 19.06
CA GLU A 574 7.21 49.30 20.15
C GLU A 574 6.38 49.05 21.42
N ILE A 575 6.67 47.93 22.08
CA ILE A 575 5.95 47.48 23.27
C ILE A 575 6.27 48.40 24.46
N ASP A 576 5.26 48.90 25.17
CA ASP A 576 5.49 49.64 26.41
C ASP A 576 5.99 48.71 27.51
N THR A 577 7.27 48.81 27.82
CA THR A 577 7.94 47.95 28.79
C THR A 577 7.60 48.27 30.24
N ASN A 578 6.96 49.42 30.51
CA ASN A 578 6.52 49.80 31.85
C ASN A 578 5.20 49.14 32.24
N ILE A 579 4.39 48.73 31.26
CA ILE A 579 3.16 48.00 31.50
C ILE A 579 3.46 46.52 31.70
N LYS A 580 2.88 45.94 32.75
CA LYS A 580 3.12 44.55 33.13
C LYS A 580 1.85 43.88 33.59
N LEU A 581 1.66 42.65 33.14
CA LEU A 581 0.60 41.76 33.58
C LEU A 581 1.21 40.61 34.38
N LEU A 582 0.85 40.51 35.66
CA LEU A 582 1.25 39.38 36.49
C LEU A 582 0.65 38.09 35.94
N VAL A 583 1.46 37.02 35.90
CA VAL A 583 1.02 35.70 35.44
C VAL A 583 -0.17 35.18 36.25
N VAL A 584 -0.22 35.50 37.56
CA VAL A 584 -1.33 35.15 38.45
C VAL A 584 -2.63 35.82 38.01
N ASP A 585 -2.57 37.12 37.70
CA ASP A 585 -3.75 37.91 37.33
C ASP A 585 -4.28 37.48 35.95
N ALA A 586 -3.36 37.24 35.01
CA ALA A 586 -3.69 36.69 33.70
C ALA A 586 -4.39 35.31 33.81
N TYR A 587 -3.89 34.41 34.67
CA TYR A 587 -4.52 33.11 34.85
C TYR A 587 -5.87 33.22 35.57
N THR A 588 -5.98 34.12 36.55
CA THR A 588 -7.23 34.38 37.26
C THR A 588 -8.30 34.88 36.29
N LYS A 589 -8.00 35.90 35.48
CA LYS A 589 -8.93 36.39 34.46
C LYS A 589 -9.26 35.33 33.41
N PHE A 590 -8.28 34.51 33.00
CA PHE A 590 -8.52 33.37 32.10
C PHE A 590 -9.53 32.37 32.69
N THR A 591 -9.37 31.97 33.95
CA THR A 591 -10.29 31.01 34.59
C THR A 591 -11.72 31.56 34.69
N GLN A 592 -11.86 32.84 35.02
CA GLN A 592 -13.15 33.54 35.06
C GLN A 592 -13.79 33.61 33.67
N TRP A 593 -13.02 34.07 32.68
CA TRP A 593 -13.47 34.16 31.29
C TRP A 593 -13.88 32.79 30.74
N MET A 594 -13.07 31.75 30.94
CA MET A 594 -13.34 30.42 30.38
C MET A 594 -14.62 29.81 30.95
N THR A 595 -14.87 30.02 32.25
CA THR A 595 -16.12 29.59 32.91
C THR A 595 -17.35 30.27 32.30
N SER A 596 -17.22 31.53 31.87
CA SER A 596 -18.29 32.25 31.16
C SER A 596 -18.39 31.90 29.68
N TYR A 597 -17.28 31.51 29.06
CA TYR A 597 -17.16 31.23 27.64
C TYR A 597 -17.68 29.83 27.27
N SER A 598 -17.40 28.81 28.09
CA SER A 598 -17.91 27.46 27.88
C SER A 598 -18.02 26.67 29.18
N SER A 599 -19.20 26.12 29.45
CA SER A 599 -19.44 25.23 30.60
C SER A 599 -18.97 23.78 30.36
N HIS A 600 -18.66 23.41 29.12
CA HIS A 600 -18.31 22.05 28.72
C HIS A 600 -16.80 21.80 28.60
N ILE A 601 -16.00 22.87 28.51
CA ILE A 601 -14.54 22.76 28.41
C ILE A 601 -13.96 22.79 29.83
N ARG A 602 -13.09 21.83 30.14
CA ARG A 602 -12.37 21.81 31.42
C ARG A 602 -11.31 22.90 31.44
N VAL A 603 -11.30 23.71 32.51
CA VAL A 603 -10.27 24.74 32.72
C VAL A 603 -8.88 24.11 32.77
N PRO A 604 -7.95 24.48 31.86
CA PRO A 604 -6.56 24.04 31.91
C PRO A 604 -5.88 24.43 33.23
N SER A 605 -4.91 23.63 33.69
CA SER A 605 -4.12 23.99 34.87
C SER A 605 -3.27 25.23 34.61
N ARG A 606 -2.84 25.91 35.68
CA ARG A 606 -1.96 27.07 35.61
C ARG A 606 -0.67 26.78 34.84
N SER A 607 -0.09 25.59 35.01
CA SER A 607 1.12 25.19 34.31
C SER A 607 0.89 25.05 32.79
N VAL A 608 -0.22 24.44 32.38
CA VAL A 608 -0.59 24.30 30.95
C VAL A 608 -0.85 25.68 30.35
N PHE A 609 -1.61 26.53 31.03
CA PHE A 609 -1.87 27.91 30.60
C PHE A 609 -0.57 28.70 30.40
N ILE A 610 0.34 28.67 31.37
CA ILE A 610 1.63 29.36 31.27
C ILE A 610 2.44 28.84 30.08
N ASN A 611 2.51 27.52 29.89
CA ASN A 611 3.25 26.92 28.79
C ASN A 611 2.68 27.36 27.42
N GLU A 612 1.36 27.42 27.30
CA GLU A 612 0.67 27.87 26.11
C GLU A 612 0.86 29.38 25.87
N MET A 613 0.81 30.21 26.90
CA MET A 613 1.04 31.66 26.79
C MET A 613 2.49 32.03 26.46
N LYS A 614 3.45 31.21 26.90
CA LYS A 614 4.90 31.39 26.65
C LYS A 614 5.30 31.32 25.17
N LYS A 615 4.45 30.75 24.31
CA LYS A 615 4.73 30.64 22.88
C LYS A 615 4.99 32.02 22.27
N LYS A 616 6.01 32.12 21.41
CA LYS A 616 6.49 33.40 20.84
C LYS A 616 5.41 34.16 20.06
N TYR A 617 4.50 33.43 19.43
CA TYR A 617 3.39 34.02 18.67
C TYR A 617 2.18 34.45 19.54
N ARG A 618 2.27 34.27 20.88
CA ARG A 618 1.27 34.71 21.86
C ARG A 618 1.85 35.82 22.76
N LEU A 619 2.08 35.54 24.05
CA LEU A 619 2.62 36.53 25.01
C LEU A 619 4.16 36.45 25.15
N GLY A 620 4.78 35.35 24.72
CA GLY A 620 6.22 35.12 24.89
C GLY A 620 6.62 34.78 26.34
N ASN A 621 7.92 34.69 26.61
CA ASN A 621 8.41 34.32 27.94
C ASN A 621 8.15 35.44 28.96
N PRO A 622 7.53 35.14 30.12
CA PRO A 622 7.40 36.11 31.21
C PRO A 622 8.77 36.35 31.86
N ILE A 623 8.99 37.57 32.33
CA ILE A 623 10.18 37.99 33.08
C ILE A 623 9.75 38.15 34.54
N ARG A 624 10.34 37.38 35.47
CA ARG A 624 9.99 37.43 36.91
C ARG A 624 8.47 37.29 37.17
N ASP A 625 7.81 36.35 36.49
CA ASP A 625 6.36 36.11 36.54
C ASP A 625 5.47 37.27 36.05
N GLU A 626 6.02 38.15 35.20
CA GLU A 626 5.31 39.26 34.56
C GLU A 626 5.42 39.16 33.03
N TRP A 627 4.31 39.33 32.31
CA TRP A 627 4.30 39.57 30.87
C TRP A 627 4.33 41.07 30.61
N VAL A 628 5.37 41.52 29.90
CA VAL A 628 5.62 42.93 29.61
C VAL A 628 4.79 43.39 28.41
N GLY A 629 4.20 44.58 28.50
CA GLY A 629 3.41 45.19 27.44
C GLY A 629 1.98 44.69 27.30
N PHE A 630 1.47 43.99 28.32
CA PHE A 630 0.10 43.50 28.33
C PHE A 630 -0.64 43.99 29.56
N THR A 631 -1.94 44.25 29.41
CA THR A 631 -2.86 44.54 30.51
C THR A 631 -4.20 43.84 30.26
N ILE A 632 -5.02 43.70 31.30
CA ILE A 632 -6.38 43.19 31.17
C ILE A 632 -7.25 44.30 30.59
N LYS A 633 -8.08 43.98 29.61
CA LYS A 633 -9.10 44.91 29.10
C LYS A 633 -10.08 45.24 30.22
N CYS A 634 -10.21 46.53 30.56
CA CYS A 634 -11.26 46.98 31.46
C CYS A 634 -12.62 46.68 30.81
N GLU A 635 -13.53 46.05 31.56
CA GLU A 635 -14.94 45.98 31.18
C GLU A 635 -15.48 47.42 31.17
N ILE A 636 -15.87 47.91 29.99
CA ILE A 636 -16.54 49.22 29.82
C ILE A 636 -17.99 49.08 30.30
#